data_AF-A0A930F1I3-F1
#
_entry.id   AF-A0A930F1I3-F1
#
_cell.length_a   1.000
_cell.length_b   1.000
_cell.length_c   1.000
_cell.angle_alpha   90.00
_cell.angle_beta   90.00
_cell.angle_gamma   90.00
#
_symmetry.space_group_name_H-M   'P 1'
#
loop_
_entity.id
_entity.type
_entity.pdbx_description
1 polymer ?
#
loop_
_entity_poly.entity_id
_entity_poly.type
_entity_poly.pdbx_seq_one_letter_code
_entity_poly.pdbx_strand_id
1 'polypeptide(L)'
;MKYRFESIMKKNDSIKISGFIVGHQPTDVAIFKYFVGNREEHIEYTTVVRNDVSNKYFQKTYKNSYGFSIILPLKKQAKLQVTVGNETHTFHINQIFFGWQSFIIKLRNSKFVVKLKEFIRNLYQRKVTYKSWFKLTKASKEELIKQKEYKWAEDAPLFSIVVPLYRTPKGYLKELIESIEAQTYVKWELCLADGSPDNKLEMLVKSYQDERIKYRYIGENLGISGNTNKAVEMATGDFIVLCDHDDLITPDALFEFTKEIVADKEVDSIYSDEDKIDEKSYDVFDPSFKPDFNIDMLRSQNYICHLYGVRRELVEKYGMFNSEYDGAQDYDFILRMSEHSRKIAHVAKILYHWRTHQGSTALNPESKMYAYDAGARAIGAHYARVLPEIQIERIENGYTLGMYHTVFKFNEYPLISVIIPNKDHTDDLDKAIRSLIEKGTWPNLEFIVVENNSTEEKTWEYYKKIEKEYSQVKVVYYDGIFNYAKINNFGVRHARGEYYLFMNNDVELIEPDSLKEMMGYGQRNDVGAVGCRLLYEDNTLQHAGVIVGEIGVAEHIFKKQIEGMTYHARAMLTQDMSAVTAAVMLVKKEVFEKVEGFDERFAVAFNDIDICMKIREDKKLIVYAPYACFHHYESKSRGAEDTPEKIERFINEVNLFNSKWRSFIENGDPYYNCNFSKKHTDCRLR
;
A
#
# COMPACT_ATOMS: atom_id res chain seq x y z
N MET A 1 33.46 -16.35 22.91
CA MET A 1 32.40 -17.22 23.43
C MET A 1 31.21 -16.41 23.95
N LYS A 2 29.98 -16.80 23.60
CA LYS A 2 28.74 -16.27 24.19
C LYS A 2 27.98 -17.41 24.86
N TYR A 3 27.39 -17.15 26.02
CA TYR A 3 26.61 -18.16 26.73
C TYR A 3 25.41 -17.55 27.45
N ARG A 4 24.44 -18.40 27.78
CA ARG A 4 23.32 -18.05 28.64
C ARG A 4 22.86 -19.26 29.43
N PHE A 5 22.74 -19.10 30.74
CA PHE A 5 21.97 -20.03 31.57
C PHE A 5 20.49 -19.65 31.49
N GLU A 6 19.66 -20.60 31.11
CA GLU A 6 18.22 -20.42 30.90
C GLU A 6 17.42 -21.05 32.03
N SER A 7 17.95 -22.11 32.64
CA SER A 7 17.37 -22.77 33.81
C SER A 7 18.47 -23.20 34.78
N ILE A 8 18.20 -23.02 36.07
CA ILE A 8 19.01 -23.56 37.15
C ILE A 8 18.10 -24.09 38.26
N MET A 9 18.25 -25.36 38.61
CA MET A 9 17.43 -26.03 39.61
C MET A 9 18.31 -26.77 40.61
N LYS A 10 18.00 -26.65 41.90
CA LYS A 10 18.65 -27.45 42.94
C LYS A 10 17.96 -28.82 43.02
N LYS A 11 18.73 -29.89 42.99
CA LYS A 11 18.26 -31.27 43.19
C LYS A 11 19.13 -31.90 44.28
N ASN A 12 18.61 -31.98 45.50
CA ASN A 12 19.33 -32.49 46.67
C ASN A 12 20.71 -31.79 46.81
N ASP A 13 21.80 -32.56 46.82
CA ASP A 13 23.19 -32.10 46.90
C ASP A 13 23.82 -31.76 45.54
N SER A 14 23.00 -31.49 44.52
CA SER A 14 23.45 -31.12 43.18
C SER A 14 22.66 -29.96 42.61
N ILE A 15 23.20 -29.31 41.57
CA ILE A 15 22.50 -28.34 40.75
C ILE A 15 22.43 -28.84 39.31
N LYS A 16 21.25 -28.72 38.70
CA LYS A 16 21.06 -28.89 37.27
C LYS A 16 21.06 -27.52 36.60
N ILE A 17 21.96 -27.32 35.65
CA ILE A 17 22.06 -26.09 34.85
C ILE A 17 21.70 -26.44 33.41
N SER A 18 20.94 -25.59 32.74
CA SER A 18 20.67 -25.74 31.30
C SER A 18 20.65 -24.39 30.61
N GLY A 19 21.06 -24.37 29.34
CA GLY A 19 21.17 -23.16 28.56
C GLY A 19 21.87 -23.39 27.23
N PHE A 20 22.48 -22.34 26.69
CA PHE A 20 23.28 -22.44 25.47
C PHE A 20 24.66 -21.84 25.63
N ILE A 21 25.61 -22.34 24.84
CA ILE A 21 26.97 -21.81 24.71
C ILE A 21 27.37 -21.91 23.24
N VAL A 22 27.92 -20.83 22.70
CA VAL A 22 28.42 -20.75 21.32
C VAL A 22 29.82 -20.15 21.28
N GLY A 23 30.66 -20.72 20.42
CA GLY A 23 31.99 -20.21 20.10
C GLY A 23 31.94 -19.07 19.10
N HIS A 24 33.09 -18.74 18.52
CA HIS A 24 33.16 -17.76 17.43
C HIS A 24 32.89 -18.42 16.08
N GLN A 25 33.19 -19.71 15.96
CA GLN A 25 32.90 -20.49 14.76
C GLN A 25 31.70 -21.43 14.99
N PRO A 26 30.86 -21.67 13.98
CA PRO A 26 29.72 -22.58 14.09
C PRO A 26 30.12 -24.02 14.47
N THR A 27 31.33 -24.44 14.11
CA THR A 27 31.88 -25.77 14.42
C THR A 27 32.44 -25.90 15.83
N ASP A 28 32.55 -24.81 16.59
CA ASP A 28 33.10 -24.85 17.93
C ASP A 28 32.18 -25.66 18.86
N VAL A 29 32.72 -26.72 19.46
CA VAL A 29 32.00 -27.58 20.41
C VAL A 29 32.37 -27.20 21.83
N ALA A 30 31.37 -27.12 22.71
CA ALA A 30 31.60 -26.85 24.12
C ALA A 30 32.05 -28.10 24.88
N ILE A 31 33.18 -27.97 25.58
CA ILE A 31 33.75 -28.99 26.44
C ILE A 31 33.59 -28.54 27.90
N PHE A 32 33.01 -29.40 28.72
CA PHE A 32 32.75 -29.15 30.13
C PHE A 32 33.68 -30.01 31.00
N LYS A 33 34.40 -29.37 31.91
CA LYS A 33 35.23 -30.04 32.92
C LYS A 33 34.86 -29.57 34.31
N TYR A 34 34.76 -30.50 35.25
CA TYR A 34 34.37 -30.18 36.62
C TYR A 34 35.47 -30.58 37.59
N PHE A 35 35.82 -29.67 38.48
CA PHE A 35 36.93 -29.82 39.42
C PHE A 35 36.44 -29.64 40.86
N VAL A 36 37.00 -30.42 41.77
CA VAL A 36 36.85 -30.25 43.23
C VAL A 36 38.25 -30.07 43.81
N GLY A 37 38.57 -28.85 44.24
CA GLY A 37 39.96 -28.48 44.51
C GLY A 37 40.79 -28.50 43.21
N ASN A 38 41.83 -29.33 43.16
CA ASN A 38 42.67 -29.55 41.97
C ASN A 38 42.39 -30.87 41.23
N ARG A 39 41.40 -31.65 41.68
CA ARG A 39 41.07 -32.95 41.08
C ARG A 39 39.90 -32.80 40.10
N GLU A 40 40.08 -33.25 38.86
CA GLU A 40 39.00 -33.37 37.88
C GLU A 40 38.08 -34.53 38.29
N GLU A 41 36.78 -34.27 38.37
CA GLU A 41 35.74 -35.27 38.64
C GLU A 41 34.87 -35.45 37.40
N HIS A 42 34.47 -36.70 37.16
CA HIS A 42 33.59 -37.04 36.05
C HIS A 42 32.19 -36.44 36.25
N ILE A 43 31.63 -35.89 35.18
CA ILE A 43 30.30 -35.28 35.13
C ILE A 43 29.58 -35.71 33.86
N GLU A 44 28.28 -35.94 33.98
CA GLU A 44 27.42 -36.19 32.83
C GLU A 44 26.75 -34.89 32.39
N TYR A 45 26.78 -34.65 31.08
CA TYR A 45 26.02 -33.59 30.45
C TYR A 45 25.44 -34.08 29.13
N THR A 46 24.30 -33.51 28.77
CA THR A 46 23.66 -33.72 27.48
C THR A 46 23.76 -32.44 26.68
N THR A 47 23.95 -32.57 25.38
CA THR A 47 23.92 -31.44 24.46
C THR A 47 22.65 -31.53 23.62
N VAL A 48 22.11 -30.38 23.24
CA VAL A 48 20.83 -30.27 22.52
C VAL A 48 21.03 -29.38 21.31
N VAL A 49 20.55 -29.83 20.15
CA VAL A 49 20.51 -29.00 18.95
C VAL A 49 19.57 -27.83 19.18
N ARG A 50 20.08 -26.61 19.02
CA ARG A 50 19.33 -25.36 19.24
C ARG A 50 19.40 -24.49 17.99
N ASN A 51 18.48 -24.76 17.06
CA ASN A 51 18.39 -24.06 15.78
C ASN A 51 18.14 -22.56 15.97
N ASP A 52 17.40 -22.17 17.01
CA ASP A 52 17.15 -20.78 17.40
C ASP A 52 18.44 -20.05 17.85
N VAL A 53 19.31 -20.73 18.58
CA VAL A 53 20.61 -20.19 19.01
C VAL A 53 21.56 -20.10 17.82
N SER A 54 21.60 -21.15 17.00
CA SER A 54 22.36 -21.19 15.76
C SER A 54 21.99 -20.03 14.84
N ASN A 55 20.70 -19.85 14.60
CA ASN A 55 20.18 -18.78 13.75
C ASN A 55 20.45 -17.41 14.36
N LYS A 56 20.31 -17.26 15.68
CA LYS A 56 20.57 -15.99 16.35
C LYS A 56 22.04 -15.54 16.26
N TYR A 57 23.00 -16.44 16.42
CA TYR A 57 24.42 -16.07 16.53
C TYR A 57 25.21 -16.26 15.24
N PHE A 58 24.73 -17.14 14.34
CA PHE A 58 25.39 -17.44 13.08
C PHE A 58 24.50 -17.22 11.85
N GLN A 59 23.28 -16.68 12.04
CA GLN A 59 22.31 -16.33 10.98
C GLN A 59 21.93 -17.50 10.05
N LYS A 60 22.28 -18.72 10.45
CA LYS A 60 22.06 -19.97 9.74
C LYS A 60 21.85 -21.10 10.73
N THR A 61 21.08 -22.11 10.34
CA THR A 61 20.89 -23.31 11.15
C THR A 61 21.99 -24.33 10.88
N TYR A 62 22.77 -24.64 11.91
CA TYR A 62 23.74 -25.72 11.94
C TYR A 62 23.17 -26.86 12.78
N LYS A 63 23.46 -28.11 12.40
CA LYS A 63 23.07 -29.31 13.16
C LYS A 63 23.89 -29.53 14.45
N ASN A 64 24.65 -28.53 14.88
CA ASN A 64 25.50 -28.60 16.05
C ASN A 64 24.72 -28.39 17.34
N SER A 65 25.17 -29.04 18.41
CA SER A 65 24.53 -28.94 19.71
C SER A 65 25.02 -27.72 20.49
N TYR A 66 24.36 -26.59 20.30
CA TYR A 66 24.64 -25.34 21.03
C TYR A 66 23.96 -25.26 22.40
N GLY A 67 22.96 -26.11 22.65
CA GLY A 67 22.31 -26.26 23.95
C GLY A 67 23.03 -27.27 24.83
N PHE A 68 22.95 -27.10 26.15
CA PHE A 68 23.45 -28.07 27.11
C PHE A 68 22.53 -28.21 28.33
N SER A 69 22.60 -29.37 28.96
CA SER A 69 22.01 -29.66 30.27
C SER A 69 22.99 -30.50 31.09
N ILE A 70 23.43 -29.96 32.22
CA ILE A 70 24.49 -30.54 33.06
C ILE A 70 24.05 -30.63 34.51
N ILE A 71 24.42 -31.72 35.18
CA ILE A 71 24.16 -31.93 36.62
C ILE A 71 25.50 -31.90 37.34
N LEU A 72 25.63 -31.00 38.32
CA LEU A 72 26.87 -30.75 39.04
C LEU A 72 26.65 -30.97 40.54
N PRO A 73 27.44 -31.85 41.19
CA PRO A 73 27.45 -31.95 42.65
C PRO A 73 27.81 -30.62 43.30
N LEU A 74 27.21 -30.27 44.43
CA LEU A 74 27.60 -29.10 45.22
C LEU A 74 28.67 -29.50 46.23
N LYS A 75 29.95 -29.35 45.86
CA LYS A 75 31.09 -29.64 46.74
C LYS A 75 31.86 -28.37 47.12
N LYS A 76 32.58 -28.39 48.24
CA LYS A 76 33.47 -27.28 48.63
C LYS A 76 34.57 -27.12 47.58
N GLN A 77 34.86 -25.88 47.19
CA GLN A 77 35.85 -25.54 46.15
C GLN A 77 35.58 -26.14 44.76
N ALA A 78 34.30 -26.39 44.44
CA ALA A 78 33.89 -26.88 43.14
C ALA A 78 33.99 -25.80 42.04
N LYS A 79 34.48 -26.17 40.86
CA LYS A 79 34.59 -25.30 39.68
C LYS A 79 34.14 -26.04 38.43
N LEU A 80 33.36 -25.38 37.58
CA LEU A 80 33.05 -25.81 36.22
C LEU A 80 33.88 -24.98 35.24
N GLN A 81 34.76 -25.63 34.49
CA GLN A 81 35.43 -25.02 33.34
C GLN A 81 34.68 -25.37 32.07
N VAL A 82 34.45 -24.36 31.24
CA VAL A 82 33.85 -24.51 29.92
C VAL A 82 34.82 -23.95 28.90
N THR A 83 35.21 -24.80 27.95
CA THR A 83 36.09 -24.44 26.85
C THR A 83 35.32 -24.53 25.54
N VAL A 84 35.40 -23.48 24.72
CA VAL A 84 34.77 -23.42 23.39
C VAL A 84 35.71 -22.71 22.42
N GLY A 85 36.15 -23.40 21.38
CA GLY A 85 37.24 -22.93 20.54
C GLY A 85 38.49 -22.69 21.38
N ASN A 86 39.09 -21.50 21.28
CA ASN A 86 40.29 -21.11 22.03
C ASN A 86 40.00 -20.39 23.36
N GLU A 87 38.74 -20.25 23.77
CA GLU A 87 38.37 -19.56 25.01
C GLU A 87 37.96 -20.54 26.11
N THR A 88 38.40 -20.28 27.34
CA THR A 88 38.00 -21.04 28.53
C THR A 88 37.47 -20.10 29.60
N HIS A 89 36.27 -20.37 30.12
CA HIS A 89 35.72 -19.70 31.30
C HIS A 89 35.54 -20.67 32.47
N THR A 90 35.80 -20.18 33.68
CA THR A 90 35.63 -20.94 34.92
C THR A 90 34.51 -20.35 35.77
N PHE A 91 33.56 -21.20 36.18
CA PHE A 91 32.46 -20.86 37.09
C PHE A 91 32.70 -21.54 38.44
N HIS A 92 32.69 -20.78 39.53
CA HIS A 92 32.73 -21.34 40.87
C HIS A 92 31.35 -21.83 41.28
N ILE A 93 31.21 -23.15 41.44
CA ILE A 93 29.93 -23.80 41.68
C ILE A 93 29.69 -23.90 43.19
N ASN A 94 28.96 -22.94 43.75
CA ASN A 94 28.61 -22.90 45.16
C ASN A 94 27.16 -22.41 45.37
N GLN A 95 26.68 -22.38 46.62
CA GLN A 95 25.33 -21.92 46.92
C GLN A 95 25.07 -20.45 46.52
N ILE A 96 26.10 -19.60 46.59
CA ILE A 96 25.99 -18.19 46.18
C ILE A 96 25.77 -18.10 44.67
N PHE A 97 26.54 -18.86 43.87
CA PHE A 97 26.36 -18.96 42.43
C PHE A 97 24.95 -19.42 42.06
N PHE A 98 24.43 -20.45 42.75
CA PHE A 98 23.05 -20.90 42.56
C PHE A 98 22.04 -19.78 42.86
N GLY A 99 22.17 -19.11 44.01
CA GLY A 99 21.27 -18.01 44.39
C GLY A 99 21.30 -16.85 43.41
N TRP A 100 22.49 -16.44 42.97
CA TRP A 100 22.69 -15.30 42.08
C TRP A 100 22.19 -15.59 40.65
N GLN A 101 22.49 -16.78 40.10
CA GLN A 101 21.98 -17.18 38.79
C GLN A 101 20.46 -17.41 38.80
N SER A 102 19.92 -18.01 39.87
CA SER A 102 18.47 -18.16 40.05
C SER A 102 17.77 -16.80 40.09
N PHE A 103 18.35 -15.82 40.79
CA PHE A 103 17.85 -14.45 40.83
C PHE A 103 17.89 -13.77 39.45
N ILE A 104 19.00 -13.84 38.71
CA ILE A 104 19.12 -13.27 37.36
C ILE A 104 18.12 -13.88 36.38
N ILE A 105 17.92 -15.20 36.42
CA ILE A 105 16.95 -15.90 35.58
C ILE A 105 15.52 -15.48 35.95
N LYS A 106 15.18 -15.39 37.24
CA LYS A 106 13.87 -14.90 37.71
C LYS A 106 13.62 -13.44 37.34
N LEU A 107 14.61 -12.56 37.44
CA LEU A 107 14.48 -11.14 37.10
C LEU A 107 14.19 -10.96 35.60
N ARG A 108 14.91 -11.70 34.75
CA ARG A 108 14.72 -11.69 33.28
C ARG A 108 13.40 -12.30 32.83
N ASN A 109 12.93 -13.35 33.50
CA ASN A 109 11.65 -13.99 33.23
C ASN A 109 10.49 -13.34 34.02
N SER A 110 10.75 -12.27 34.76
CA SER A 110 9.69 -11.58 35.49
C SER A 110 8.74 -10.92 34.49
N LYS A 111 7.43 -11.17 34.68
CA LYS A 111 6.35 -10.53 33.89
C LYS A 111 6.51 -9.01 33.83
N PHE A 112 7.16 -8.41 34.83
CA PHE A 112 7.42 -6.97 34.90
C PHE A 112 8.44 -6.47 33.87
N VAL A 113 9.57 -7.17 33.64
CA VAL A 113 10.59 -6.73 32.66
C VAL A 113 10.14 -6.95 31.21
N VAL A 114 9.40 -8.04 30.95
CA VAL A 114 8.74 -8.25 29.65
C VAL A 114 7.66 -7.20 29.42
N LYS A 115 6.78 -6.96 30.40
CA LYS A 115 5.82 -5.85 30.35
C LYS A 115 6.50 -4.50 30.20
N LEU A 116 7.66 -4.26 30.80
CA LEU A 116 8.37 -2.99 30.69
C LEU A 116 8.97 -2.80 29.29
N LYS A 117 9.50 -3.85 28.66
CA LYS A 117 9.93 -3.80 27.26
C LYS A 117 8.76 -3.63 26.30
N GLU A 118 7.65 -4.31 26.54
CA GLU A 118 6.41 -4.12 25.78
C GLU A 118 5.82 -2.73 26.02
N PHE A 119 5.88 -2.22 27.25
CA PHE A 119 5.42 -0.89 27.63
C PHE A 119 6.31 0.20 27.02
N ILE A 120 7.63 0.04 27.02
CA ILE A 120 8.56 0.94 26.33
C ILE A 120 8.33 0.86 24.81
N ARG A 121 8.16 -0.34 24.25
CA ARG A 121 7.80 -0.51 22.83
C ARG A 121 6.46 0.16 22.49
N ASN A 122 5.46 0.03 23.35
CA ASN A 122 4.14 0.64 23.21
C ASN A 122 4.14 2.15 23.51
N LEU A 123 5.08 2.64 24.32
CA LEU A 123 5.32 4.07 24.54
C LEU A 123 5.93 4.71 23.29
N TYR A 124 6.86 4.02 22.63
CA TYR A 124 7.42 4.43 21.33
C TYR A 124 6.47 4.16 20.14
N GLN A 125 5.50 3.26 20.30
CA GLN A 125 4.45 2.91 19.33
C GLN A 125 3.06 3.32 19.83
N ARG A 126 2.90 4.51 20.43
CA ARG A 126 1.56 5.05 20.58
C ARG A 126 1.02 5.25 19.16
N LYS A 127 0.10 4.38 18.73
CA LYS A 127 -0.71 4.64 17.54
C LYS A 127 -1.31 6.03 17.76
N VAL A 128 -0.92 6.99 16.94
CA VAL A 128 -1.53 8.31 16.95
C VAL A 128 -3.00 8.08 16.66
N THR A 129 -3.86 8.38 17.64
CA THR A 129 -5.30 8.26 17.43
C THR A 129 -5.73 9.38 16.50
N TYR A 130 -6.74 9.13 15.67
CA TYR A 130 -7.23 10.15 14.75
C TYR A 130 -7.63 11.44 15.49
N LYS A 131 -8.35 11.33 16.60
CA LYS A 131 -8.74 12.48 17.44
C LYS A 131 -7.54 13.31 17.94
N SER A 132 -6.44 12.66 18.30
CA SER A 132 -5.21 13.37 18.71
C SER A 132 -4.48 14.00 17.53
N TRP A 133 -4.40 13.29 16.40
CA TRP A 133 -3.85 13.81 15.16
C TRP A 133 -4.62 15.05 14.69
N PHE A 134 -5.94 14.93 14.52
CA PHE A 134 -6.80 16.01 14.03
C PHE A 134 -6.74 17.26 14.91
N LYS A 135 -6.69 17.08 16.24
CA LYS A 135 -6.54 18.21 17.17
C LYS A 135 -5.23 18.97 16.95
N LEU A 136 -4.17 18.30 16.51
CA LEU A 136 -2.84 18.88 16.28
C LEU A 136 -2.67 19.44 14.86
N THR A 137 -3.43 18.94 13.88
CA THR A 137 -3.26 19.27 12.46
C THR A 137 -4.34 20.17 11.89
N LYS A 138 -5.53 20.26 12.52
CA LYS A 138 -6.56 21.22 12.09
C LYS A 138 -6.05 22.66 12.22
N ALA A 139 -6.58 23.54 11.38
CA ALA A 139 -6.23 24.96 11.42
C ALA A 139 -6.37 25.55 12.83
N SER A 140 -5.28 26.14 13.32
CA SER A 140 -5.24 26.85 14.58
C SER A 140 -5.98 28.18 14.49
N LYS A 141 -6.39 28.72 15.63
CA LYS A 141 -7.01 30.06 15.68
C LYS A 141 -6.11 31.14 15.08
N GLU A 142 -4.80 31.04 15.29
CA GLU A 142 -3.82 31.98 14.74
C GLU A 142 -3.71 31.90 13.22
N GLU A 143 -3.72 30.68 12.65
CA GLU A 143 -3.76 30.48 11.20
C GLU A 143 -5.04 31.05 10.60
N LEU A 144 -6.20 30.77 11.20
CA LEU A 144 -7.48 31.31 10.72
C LEU A 144 -7.53 32.85 10.75
N ILE A 145 -6.94 33.49 11.75
CA ILE A 145 -6.82 34.96 11.81
C ILE A 145 -5.94 35.45 10.66
N LYS A 146 -4.76 34.85 10.46
CA LYS A 146 -3.85 35.22 9.35
C LYS A 146 -4.50 35.03 7.98
N GLN A 147 -5.27 33.96 7.81
CA GLN A 147 -6.02 33.71 6.57
C GLN A 147 -7.05 34.81 6.29
N LYS A 148 -7.80 35.27 7.30
CA LYS A 148 -8.77 36.37 7.16
C LYS A 148 -8.12 37.72 6.82
N GLU A 149 -6.89 37.94 7.30
CA GLU A 149 -6.13 39.15 7.02
C GLU A 149 -5.45 39.12 5.64
N TYR A 150 -5.28 37.93 5.06
CA TYR A 150 -4.62 37.75 3.78
C TYR A 150 -5.36 38.47 2.65
N LYS A 151 -4.61 39.18 1.81
CA LYS A 151 -5.14 39.92 0.66
C LYS A 151 -4.85 39.18 -0.63
N TRP A 152 -5.90 38.60 -1.19
CA TRP A 152 -5.87 37.96 -2.49
C TRP A 152 -5.87 39.00 -3.61
N ALA A 153 -5.29 38.61 -4.76
CA ALA A 153 -5.41 39.39 -5.98
C ALA A 153 -6.87 39.49 -6.45
N GLU A 154 -7.18 40.49 -7.26
CA GLU A 154 -8.54 40.73 -7.77
C GLU A 154 -9.05 39.55 -8.61
N ASP A 155 -8.17 38.85 -9.31
CA ASP A 155 -8.44 37.66 -10.14
C ASP A 155 -8.51 36.34 -9.34
N ALA A 156 -8.44 36.39 -8.00
CA ALA A 156 -8.63 35.19 -7.18
C ALA A 156 -10.07 34.66 -7.32
N PRO A 157 -10.25 33.33 -7.38
CA PRO A 157 -11.48 32.68 -7.83
C PRO A 157 -12.70 32.91 -6.92
N LEU A 158 -13.87 33.15 -7.50
CA LEU A 158 -15.13 33.06 -6.79
C LEU A 158 -15.62 31.60 -6.77
N PHE A 159 -15.97 31.06 -5.59
CA PHE A 159 -16.57 29.72 -5.48
C PHE A 159 -18.09 29.78 -5.38
N SER A 160 -18.79 28.98 -6.17
CA SER A 160 -20.22 28.71 -6.02
C SER A 160 -20.42 27.34 -5.37
N ILE A 161 -20.79 27.33 -4.09
CA ILE A 161 -21.14 26.10 -3.38
C ILE A 161 -22.56 25.73 -3.74
N VAL A 162 -22.76 24.59 -4.42
CA VAL A 162 -24.07 24.13 -4.90
C VAL A 162 -24.61 23.04 -3.98
N VAL A 163 -25.82 23.26 -3.45
CA VAL A 163 -26.42 22.37 -2.46
C VAL A 163 -27.88 22.06 -2.83
N PRO A 164 -28.19 20.82 -3.24
CA PRO A 164 -29.58 20.37 -3.40
C PRO A 164 -30.22 20.14 -2.02
N LEU A 165 -31.45 20.60 -1.84
CA LEU A 165 -32.24 20.39 -0.62
C LEU A 165 -33.46 19.52 -0.94
N TYR A 166 -33.72 18.52 -0.08
CA TYR A 166 -34.95 17.73 -0.15
C TYR A 166 -35.32 17.20 1.24
N ARG A 167 -36.44 17.70 1.79
CA ARG A 167 -36.89 17.40 3.17
C ARG A 167 -35.78 17.63 4.21
N THR A 168 -34.90 18.59 3.94
CA THR A 168 -33.71 18.86 4.76
C THR A 168 -34.11 19.34 6.16
N PRO A 169 -33.59 18.73 7.23
CA PRO A 169 -33.80 19.21 8.59
C PRO A 169 -33.24 20.63 8.79
N LYS A 170 -34.04 21.52 9.39
CA LYS A 170 -33.65 22.92 9.66
C LYS A 170 -32.33 23.05 10.42
N GLY A 171 -32.06 22.17 11.38
CA GLY A 171 -30.84 22.20 12.17
C GLY A 171 -29.59 21.93 11.32
N TYR A 172 -29.66 20.93 10.45
CA TYR A 172 -28.54 20.57 9.57
C TYR A 172 -28.26 21.68 8.56
N LEU A 173 -29.28 22.23 7.90
CA LEU A 173 -29.09 23.36 6.98
C LEU A 173 -28.50 24.59 7.69
N LYS A 174 -28.94 24.86 8.92
CA LYS A 174 -28.39 25.95 9.73
C LYS A 174 -26.89 25.77 9.96
N GLU A 175 -26.46 24.58 10.39
CA GLU A 175 -25.06 24.29 10.66
C GLU A 175 -24.19 24.31 9.39
N LEU A 176 -24.73 23.83 8.26
CA LEU A 176 -24.08 23.97 6.96
C LEU A 176 -23.83 25.45 6.62
N ILE A 177 -24.89 26.29 6.64
CA ILE A 177 -24.75 27.71 6.32
C ILE A 177 -23.73 28.38 7.26
N GLU A 178 -23.79 28.11 8.56
CA GLU A 178 -22.83 28.64 9.54
C GLU A 178 -21.38 28.20 9.23
N SER A 179 -21.17 26.99 8.71
CA SER A 179 -19.84 26.51 8.29
C SER A 179 -19.31 27.23 7.03
N ILE A 180 -20.20 27.63 6.11
CA ILE A 180 -19.86 28.44 4.94
C ILE A 180 -19.58 29.89 5.35
N GLU A 181 -20.39 30.48 6.23
CA GLU A 181 -20.13 31.83 6.76
C GLU A 181 -18.82 31.92 7.55
N ALA A 182 -18.40 30.82 8.18
CA ALA A 182 -17.16 30.75 8.94
C ALA A 182 -15.89 30.75 8.06
N GLN A 183 -16.00 30.60 6.73
CA GLN A 183 -14.86 30.52 5.83
C GLN A 183 -13.96 31.77 5.95
N THR A 184 -12.65 31.55 6.00
CA THR A 184 -11.65 32.63 6.04
C THR A 184 -11.44 33.28 4.66
N TYR A 185 -11.71 32.53 3.59
CA TYR A 185 -11.82 33.07 2.24
C TYR A 185 -13.22 33.65 2.01
N VAL A 186 -13.30 34.88 1.47
CA VAL A 186 -14.57 35.64 1.43
C VAL A 186 -15.28 35.64 0.07
N LYS A 187 -14.58 35.28 -1.01
CA LYS A 187 -15.16 35.23 -2.37
C LYS A 187 -15.85 33.90 -2.58
N TRP A 188 -17.05 33.79 -2.03
CA TRP A 188 -17.93 32.65 -2.22
C TRP A 188 -19.39 33.08 -2.35
N GLU A 189 -20.20 32.19 -2.90
CA GLU A 189 -21.65 32.24 -2.87
C GLU A 189 -22.21 30.84 -2.60
N LEU A 190 -23.36 30.78 -1.93
CA LEU A 190 -24.03 29.53 -1.55
C LEU A 190 -25.35 29.43 -2.33
N CYS A 191 -25.47 28.43 -3.18
CA CYS A 191 -26.59 28.20 -4.07
C CYS A 191 -27.45 27.04 -3.56
N LEU A 192 -28.57 27.34 -2.91
CA LEU A 192 -29.48 26.38 -2.29
C LEU A 192 -30.73 26.14 -3.18
N ALA A 193 -30.89 24.93 -3.70
CA ALA A 193 -32.04 24.58 -4.55
C ALA A 193 -32.95 23.56 -3.86
N ASP A 194 -34.17 23.96 -3.53
CA ASP A 194 -35.09 23.22 -2.66
C ASP A 194 -36.20 22.52 -3.45
N GLY A 195 -36.03 21.21 -3.63
CA GLY A 195 -37.01 20.31 -4.24
C GLY A 195 -38.02 19.74 -3.25
N SER A 196 -38.09 20.26 -2.02
CA SER A 196 -39.04 19.82 -1.00
C SER A 196 -40.50 20.14 -1.39
N PRO A 197 -41.48 19.37 -0.88
CA PRO A 197 -42.90 19.62 -1.13
C PRO A 197 -43.44 20.90 -0.45
N ASP A 198 -42.67 21.50 0.46
CA ASP A 198 -43.00 22.76 1.13
C ASP A 198 -41.77 23.68 1.20
N ASN A 199 -42.00 24.99 1.36
CA ASN A 199 -40.96 26.02 1.42
C ASN A 199 -40.57 26.40 2.86
N LYS A 200 -40.66 25.47 3.82
CA LYS A 200 -40.43 25.78 5.26
C LYS A 200 -39.03 26.32 5.57
N LEU A 201 -38.07 26.11 4.68
CA LEU A 201 -36.68 26.55 4.81
C LEU A 201 -36.46 27.99 4.33
N GLU A 202 -37.37 28.55 3.52
CA GLU A 202 -37.21 29.88 2.93
C GLU A 202 -37.05 30.98 3.98
N MET A 203 -37.87 30.96 5.03
CA MET A 203 -37.76 31.92 6.14
C MET A 203 -36.46 31.78 6.92
N LEU A 204 -35.92 30.55 7.05
CA LEU A 204 -34.64 30.33 7.72
C LEU A 204 -33.51 30.93 6.87
N VAL A 205 -33.46 30.63 5.58
CA VAL A 205 -32.40 31.14 4.69
C VAL A 205 -32.44 32.68 4.62
N LYS A 206 -33.63 33.27 4.47
CA LYS A 206 -33.78 34.75 4.45
C LYS A 206 -33.34 35.42 5.76
N SER A 207 -33.31 34.71 6.88
CA SER A 207 -32.91 35.29 8.17
C SER A 207 -31.43 35.61 8.29
N TYR A 208 -30.57 35.06 7.42
CA TYR A 208 -29.13 35.34 7.41
C TYR A 208 -28.78 36.71 6.83
N GLN A 209 -29.64 37.28 5.98
CA GLN A 209 -29.45 38.59 5.35
C GLN A 209 -28.09 38.77 4.61
N ASP A 210 -27.49 37.67 4.14
CA ASP A 210 -26.28 37.68 3.32
C ASP A 210 -26.64 37.47 1.84
N GLU A 211 -26.35 38.46 0.99
CA GLU A 211 -26.68 38.42 -0.45
C GLU A 211 -25.91 37.32 -1.21
N ARG A 212 -24.83 36.80 -0.63
CA ARG A 212 -24.09 35.66 -1.18
C ARG A 212 -24.86 34.34 -1.05
N ILE A 213 -25.89 34.29 -0.20
CA ILE A 213 -26.74 33.10 -0.01
C ILE A 213 -27.95 33.21 -0.93
N LYS A 214 -27.94 32.41 -1.99
CA LYS A 214 -29.00 32.31 -3.00
C LYS A 214 -29.89 31.11 -2.68
N TYR A 215 -31.21 31.32 -2.71
CA TYR A 215 -32.20 30.27 -2.46
C TYR A 215 -33.24 30.22 -3.58
N ARG A 216 -33.51 29.01 -4.07
CA ARG A 216 -34.58 28.74 -5.05
C ARG A 216 -35.46 27.61 -4.56
N TYR A 217 -36.72 27.93 -4.28
CA TYR A 217 -37.75 26.93 -4.11
C TYR A 217 -38.19 26.41 -5.49
N ILE A 218 -38.00 25.12 -5.74
CA ILE A 218 -38.39 24.44 -6.97
C ILE A 218 -39.87 24.04 -6.89
N GLY A 219 -40.30 23.56 -5.72
CA GLY A 219 -41.69 23.13 -5.46
C GLY A 219 -42.06 21.74 -5.99
N GLU A 220 -41.13 21.06 -6.65
CA GLU A 220 -41.23 19.66 -7.05
C GLU A 220 -39.86 18.98 -6.89
N ASN A 221 -39.86 17.64 -6.70
CA ASN A 221 -38.63 16.88 -6.59
C ASN A 221 -38.15 16.43 -7.97
N LEU A 222 -37.08 17.04 -8.47
CA LEU A 222 -36.47 16.72 -9.78
C LEU A 222 -35.42 15.60 -9.70
N GLY A 223 -35.35 14.89 -8.57
CA GLY A 223 -34.25 13.96 -8.29
C GLY A 223 -32.98 14.69 -7.86
N ILE A 224 -31.96 13.93 -7.48
CA ILE A 224 -30.72 14.51 -6.94
C ILE A 224 -29.99 15.32 -8.02
N SER A 225 -29.84 14.77 -9.24
CA SER A 225 -29.21 15.51 -10.35
C SER A 225 -30.00 16.77 -10.72
N GLY A 226 -31.33 16.66 -10.84
CA GLY A 226 -32.18 17.78 -11.23
C GLY A 226 -32.16 18.93 -10.20
N ASN A 227 -32.23 18.61 -8.91
CA ASN A 227 -32.15 19.61 -7.85
C ASN A 227 -30.74 20.25 -7.81
N THR A 228 -29.67 19.47 -7.97
CA THR A 228 -28.30 20.02 -8.04
C THR A 228 -28.13 20.94 -9.25
N ASN A 229 -28.67 20.57 -10.42
CA ASN A 229 -28.62 21.41 -11.61
C ASN A 229 -29.32 22.76 -11.38
N LYS A 230 -30.42 22.80 -10.61
CA LYS A 230 -31.09 24.05 -10.24
C LYS A 230 -30.24 24.93 -9.32
N ALA A 231 -29.35 24.35 -8.52
CA ALA A 231 -28.35 25.10 -7.77
C ALA A 231 -27.22 25.62 -8.68
N VAL A 232 -26.72 24.78 -9.61
CA VAL A 232 -25.72 25.18 -10.61
C VAL A 232 -26.22 26.33 -11.50
N GLU A 233 -27.51 26.35 -11.88
CA GLU A 233 -28.12 27.46 -12.64
C GLU A 233 -28.03 28.82 -11.93
N MET A 234 -27.90 28.85 -10.60
CA MET A 234 -27.74 30.09 -9.82
C MET A 234 -26.27 30.52 -9.67
N ALA A 235 -25.33 29.64 -10.01
CA ALA A 235 -23.91 29.83 -9.81
C ALA A 235 -23.33 30.86 -10.78
N THR A 236 -22.51 31.76 -10.26
CA THR A 236 -21.77 32.80 -11.00
C THR A 236 -20.26 32.75 -10.75
N GLY A 237 -19.81 31.90 -9.83
CA GLY A 237 -18.40 31.72 -9.50
C GLY A 237 -17.59 31.05 -10.60
N ASP A 238 -16.27 31.22 -10.51
CA ASP A 238 -15.31 30.60 -11.42
C ASP A 238 -15.24 29.08 -11.22
N PHE A 239 -15.56 28.61 -10.01
CA PHE A 239 -15.59 27.20 -9.65
C PHE A 239 -16.94 26.81 -9.04
N ILE A 240 -17.46 25.66 -9.46
CA ILE A 240 -18.59 24.96 -8.83
C ILE A 240 -18.01 24.03 -7.75
N VAL A 241 -18.52 24.12 -6.54
CA VAL A 241 -18.07 23.31 -5.38
C VAL A 241 -19.25 22.50 -4.85
N LEU A 242 -19.05 21.19 -4.69
CA LEU A 242 -20.08 20.25 -4.25
C LEU A 242 -20.08 20.12 -2.72
N CYS A 243 -21.25 20.26 -2.09
CA CYS A 243 -21.44 20.05 -0.66
C CYS A 243 -22.86 19.53 -0.42
N ASP A 244 -23.00 18.56 0.48
CA ASP A 244 -24.31 18.06 0.88
C ASP A 244 -24.94 18.91 1.98
N HIS A 245 -26.27 18.88 2.04
CA HIS A 245 -27.09 19.77 2.86
C HIS A 245 -26.97 19.54 4.38
N ASP A 246 -26.36 18.44 4.77
CA ASP A 246 -26.22 17.93 6.14
C ASP A 246 -24.78 17.78 6.62
N ASP A 247 -23.81 18.15 5.79
CA ASP A 247 -22.39 18.08 6.10
C ASP A 247 -21.81 19.44 6.50
N LEU A 248 -20.53 19.42 6.88
CA LEU A 248 -19.78 20.61 7.29
C LEU A 248 -18.44 20.68 6.56
N ILE A 249 -17.99 21.90 6.28
CA ILE A 249 -16.62 22.15 5.83
C ILE A 249 -15.83 22.90 6.89
N THR A 250 -14.51 22.72 6.91
CA THR A 250 -13.65 23.43 7.87
C THR A 250 -13.51 24.91 7.50
N PRO A 251 -13.32 25.83 8.46
CA PRO A 251 -13.23 27.27 8.19
C PRO A 251 -12.12 27.70 7.21
N ASP A 252 -11.10 26.86 7.02
CA ASP A 252 -9.97 27.08 6.11
C ASP A 252 -10.15 26.45 4.72
N ALA A 253 -11.24 25.71 4.46
CA ALA A 253 -11.42 24.91 3.25
C ALA A 253 -11.25 25.70 1.95
N LEU A 254 -12.01 26.78 1.77
CA LEU A 254 -11.95 27.58 0.54
C LEU A 254 -10.64 28.37 0.43
N PHE A 255 -9.99 28.69 1.54
CA PHE A 255 -8.68 29.35 1.54
C PHE A 255 -7.61 28.40 1.00
N GLU A 256 -7.59 27.15 1.45
CA GLU A 256 -6.65 26.14 0.96
C GLU A 256 -6.89 25.81 -0.51
N PHE A 257 -8.14 25.71 -0.95
CA PHE A 257 -8.45 25.56 -2.38
C PHE A 257 -7.93 26.74 -3.20
N THR A 258 -8.15 27.97 -2.73
CA THR A 258 -7.65 29.18 -3.40
C THR A 258 -6.13 29.16 -3.54
N LYS A 259 -5.42 28.76 -2.48
CA LYS A 259 -3.96 28.71 -2.46
C LYS A 259 -3.41 27.82 -3.56
N GLU A 260 -3.97 26.63 -3.73
CA GLU A 260 -3.56 25.71 -4.80
C GLU A 260 -3.91 26.25 -6.20
N ILE A 261 -5.12 26.78 -6.39
CA ILE A 261 -5.57 27.32 -7.69
C ILE A 261 -4.76 28.56 -8.11
N VAL A 262 -4.36 29.40 -7.16
CA VAL A 262 -3.54 30.60 -7.43
C VAL A 262 -2.09 30.21 -7.68
N ALA A 263 -1.57 29.21 -6.98
CA ALA A 263 -0.22 28.69 -7.20
C ALA A 263 -0.08 28.02 -8.57
N ASP A 264 -1.16 27.42 -9.08
CA ASP A 264 -1.18 26.77 -10.40
C ASP A 264 -2.51 27.01 -11.14
N LYS A 265 -2.45 27.88 -12.16
CA LYS A 265 -3.61 28.26 -12.97
C LYS A 265 -4.09 27.15 -13.93
N GLU A 266 -3.36 26.04 -14.05
CA GLU A 266 -3.80 24.85 -14.79
C GLU A 266 -4.77 23.98 -13.98
N VAL A 267 -4.91 24.22 -12.68
CA VAL A 267 -5.87 23.51 -11.83
C VAL A 267 -7.28 23.81 -12.30
N ASP A 268 -7.95 22.77 -12.82
CA ASP A 268 -9.32 22.83 -13.33
C ASP A 268 -10.28 22.07 -12.41
N SER A 269 -9.78 21.09 -11.66
CA SER A 269 -10.50 20.44 -10.57
C SER A 269 -9.65 20.37 -9.32
N ILE A 270 -10.29 20.31 -8.17
CA ILE A 270 -9.62 20.26 -6.87
C ILE A 270 -10.45 19.46 -5.87
N TYR A 271 -9.81 18.67 -5.01
CA TYR A 271 -10.49 17.95 -3.93
C TYR A 271 -9.68 17.89 -2.64
N SER A 272 -10.33 17.56 -1.53
CA SER A 272 -9.69 17.41 -0.22
C SER A 272 -9.81 16.01 0.36
N ASP A 273 -9.02 15.74 1.40
CA ASP A 273 -9.30 14.65 2.35
C ASP A 273 -10.60 14.95 3.13
N GLU A 274 -11.20 13.91 3.69
CA GLU A 274 -12.47 13.96 4.41
C GLU A 274 -12.45 13.04 5.64
N ASP A 275 -13.36 13.27 6.59
CA ASP A 275 -13.65 12.35 7.68
C ASP A 275 -15.16 12.28 7.96
N LYS A 276 -15.53 11.62 9.06
CA LYS A 276 -16.91 11.56 9.56
C LYS A 276 -17.05 12.31 10.88
N ILE A 277 -18.21 12.92 11.09
CA ILE A 277 -18.60 13.58 12.33
C ILE A 277 -19.90 13.01 12.90
N ASP A 278 -19.91 12.74 14.21
CA ASP A 278 -21.08 12.23 14.93
C ASP A 278 -22.08 13.36 15.24
N GLU A 279 -23.35 13.18 14.89
CA GLU A 279 -24.37 14.24 15.01
C GLU A 279 -24.64 14.74 16.44
N LYS A 280 -24.31 13.94 17.47
CA LYS A 280 -24.63 14.26 18.87
C LYS A 280 -23.43 14.81 19.62
N SER A 281 -22.29 14.17 19.44
CA SER A 281 -21.05 14.46 20.16
C SER A 281 -20.15 15.45 19.42
N TYR A 282 -20.32 15.60 18.11
CA TYR A 282 -19.41 16.35 17.22
C TYR A 282 -17.98 15.80 17.23
N ASP A 283 -17.81 14.55 17.67
CA ASP A 283 -16.52 13.87 17.58
C ASP A 283 -16.27 13.43 16.14
N VAL A 284 -15.04 13.64 15.67
CA VAL A 284 -14.58 13.22 14.35
C VAL A 284 -13.93 11.83 14.38
N PHE A 285 -14.16 11.03 13.33
CA PHE A 285 -13.69 9.65 13.21
C PHE A 285 -13.60 9.19 11.74
N ASP A 286 -13.02 8.01 11.53
CA ASP A 286 -12.95 7.33 10.22
C ASP A 286 -12.45 8.20 9.05
N PRO A 287 -11.20 8.72 9.12
CA PRO A 287 -10.66 9.59 8.08
C PRO A 287 -10.36 8.84 6.78
N SER A 288 -10.62 9.51 5.66
CA SER A 288 -10.22 9.13 4.32
C SER A 288 -9.13 10.08 3.82
N PHE A 289 -7.88 9.63 3.97
CA PHE A 289 -6.67 10.26 3.45
C PHE A 289 -6.40 9.70 2.06
N LYS A 290 -6.63 10.53 1.06
CA LYS A 290 -6.66 10.21 -0.36
C LYS A 290 -5.25 10.37 -0.96
N PRO A 291 -4.90 9.62 -2.02
CA PRO A 291 -3.73 9.94 -2.83
C PRO A 291 -4.00 11.21 -3.65
N ASP A 292 -2.97 11.72 -4.32
CA ASP A 292 -3.15 12.60 -5.47
C ASP A 292 -3.92 11.88 -6.59
N PHE A 293 -4.30 12.61 -7.64
CA PHE A 293 -5.22 12.10 -8.66
C PHE A 293 -4.77 10.74 -9.23
N ASN A 294 -5.64 9.74 -9.10
CA ASN A 294 -5.40 8.35 -9.44
C ASN A 294 -6.58 7.84 -10.27
N ILE A 295 -6.40 7.77 -11.59
CA ILE A 295 -7.51 7.53 -12.50
C ILE A 295 -8.02 6.09 -12.38
N ASP A 296 -7.14 5.12 -12.15
CA ASP A 296 -7.54 3.73 -12.04
C ASP A 296 -8.18 3.40 -10.68
N MET A 297 -7.80 4.12 -9.62
CA MET A 297 -8.57 4.13 -8.37
C MET A 297 -9.92 4.79 -8.57
N LEU A 298 -10.00 5.90 -9.31
CA LEU A 298 -11.28 6.54 -9.65
C LEU A 298 -12.15 5.63 -10.51
N ARG A 299 -11.61 4.75 -11.36
CA ARG A 299 -12.39 3.75 -12.12
C ARG A 299 -12.82 2.53 -11.29
N SER A 300 -12.31 2.43 -10.06
CA SER A 300 -12.61 1.33 -9.13
C SER A 300 -13.47 1.77 -7.95
N GLN A 301 -13.46 3.06 -7.62
CA GLN A 301 -14.24 3.65 -6.54
C GLN A 301 -14.30 5.17 -6.71
N ASN A 302 -15.46 5.79 -6.42
CA ASN A 302 -15.51 7.24 -6.23
C ASN A 302 -14.80 7.61 -4.92
N TYR A 303 -13.47 7.72 -4.94
CA TYR A 303 -12.67 8.06 -3.77
C TYR A 303 -12.56 9.59 -3.54
N ILE A 304 -12.96 10.39 -4.54
CA ILE A 304 -12.88 11.85 -4.50
C ILE A 304 -14.03 12.42 -3.67
N CYS A 305 -15.27 11.98 -3.91
CA CYS A 305 -16.46 12.39 -3.15
C CYS A 305 -16.54 13.93 -2.98
N HIS A 306 -16.62 14.39 -1.73
CA HIS A 306 -16.66 15.79 -1.32
C HIS A 306 -15.45 16.08 -0.41
N LEU A 307 -14.94 17.30 -0.29
CA LEU A 307 -15.25 18.51 -1.01
C LEU A 307 -14.60 18.43 -2.41
N TYR A 308 -15.40 18.59 -3.46
CA TYR A 308 -14.90 18.63 -4.85
C TYR A 308 -15.24 19.97 -5.49
N GLY A 309 -14.26 20.61 -6.10
CA GLY A 309 -14.39 21.85 -6.85
C GLY A 309 -13.99 21.65 -8.31
N VAL A 310 -14.70 22.27 -9.25
CA VAL A 310 -14.38 22.23 -10.68
C VAL A 310 -14.65 23.57 -11.34
N ARG A 311 -13.82 23.95 -12.32
CA ARG A 311 -14.06 25.16 -13.12
C ARG A 311 -15.44 25.11 -13.76
N ARG A 312 -16.20 26.20 -13.57
CA ARG A 312 -17.54 26.35 -14.16
C ARG A 312 -17.51 26.20 -15.68
N GLU A 313 -16.47 26.67 -16.35
CA GLU A 313 -16.30 26.52 -17.81
C GLU A 313 -16.32 25.05 -18.27
N LEU A 314 -15.80 24.12 -17.46
CA LEU A 314 -15.89 22.68 -17.77
C LEU A 314 -17.33 22.18 -17.66
N VAL A 315 -18.06 22.62 -16.62
CA VAL A 315 -19.47 22.27 -16.41
C VAL A 315 -20.34 22.78 -17.56
N GLU A 316 -20.10 24.00 -18.02
CA GLU A 316 -20.81 24.61 -19.16
C GLU A 316 -20.55 23.88 -20.47
N LYS A 317 -19.30 23.42 -20.67
CA LYS A 317 -18.89 22.78 -21.91
C LYS A 317 -19.26 21.30 -21.98
N TYR A 318 -19.14 20.57 -20.87
CA TYR A 318 -19.26 19.10 -20.82
C TYR A 318 -20.49 18.61 -20.05
N GLY A 319 -21.36 19.55 -19.65
CA GLY A 319 -22.68 19.28 -19.09
C GLY A 319 -22.71 19.17 -17.58
N MET A 320 -23.88 19.47 -17.02
CA MET A 320 -24.19 19.38 -15.59
C MET A 320 -24.42 17.92 -15.14
N PHE A 321 -25.12 17.70 -14.03
CA PHE A 321 -25.43 16.36 -13.51
C PHE A 321 -26.45 15.64 -14.39
N ASN A 322 -26.23 14.34 -14.64
CA ASN A 322 -27.10 13.51 -15.46
C ASN A 322 -27.93 12.56 -14.59
N SER A 323 -29.26 12.72 -14.63
CA SER A 323 -30.22 11.93 -13.85
C SER A 323 -30.24 10.44 -14.21
N GLU A 324 -29.67 10.03 -15.35
CA GLU A 324 -29.46 8.62 -15.65
C GLU A 324 -28.57 7.93 -14.62
N TYR A 325 -27.74 8.67 -13.89
CA TYR A 325 -26.83 8.14 -12.86
C TYR A 325 -27.27 8.52 -11.44
N ASP A 326 -28.51 8.94 -11.21
CA ASP A 326 -29.01 9.23 -9.85
C ASP A 326 -28.69 8.08 -8.87
N GLY A 327 -28.06 8.43 -7.75
CA GLY A 327 -27.44 7.51 -6.79
C GLY A 327 -25.91 7.46 -6.88
N ALA A 328 -25.34 7.78 -8.03
CA ALA A 328 -23.91 7.93 -8.32
C ALA A 328 -23.65 9.10 -9.29
N GLN A 329 -24.50 10.12 -9.25
CA GLN A 329 -24.49 11.26 -10.17
C GLN A 329 -23.23 12.11 -10.03
N ASP A 330 -22.72 12.20 -8.80
CA ASP A 330 -21.44 12.81 -8.47
C ASP A 330 -20.27 12.03 -9.09
N TYR A 331 -20.36 10.70 -9.12
CA TYR A 331 -19.34 9.86 -9.71
C TYR A 331 -19.25 10.03 -11.23
N ASP A 332 -20.38 9.99 -11.95
CA ASP A 332 -20.43 10.33 -13.38
C ASP A 332 -19.89 11.74 -13.65
N PHE A 333 -20.31 12.71 -12.83
CA PHE A 333 -19.88 14.09 -12.96
C PHE A 333 -18.36 14.24 -12.77
N ILE A 334 -17.79 13.69 -11.70
CA ILE A 334 -16.35 13.73 -11.41
C ILE A 334 -15.57 13.02 -12.52
N LEU A 335 -16.04 11.86 -13.01
CA LEU A 335 -15.43 11.18 -14.16
C LEU A 335 -15.40 12.11 -15.38
N ARG A 336 -16.53 12.65 -15.83
CA ARG A 336 -16.59 13.57 -16.99
C ARG A 336 -15.73 14.83 -16.82
N MET A 337 -15.73 15.43 -15.63
CA MET A 337 -14.90 16.59 -15.37
C MET A 337 -13.41 16.23 -15.41
N SER A 338 -13.03 15.08 -14.85
CA SER A 338 -11.64 14.60 -14.85
C SER A 338 -11.09 14.31 -16.25
N GLU A 339 -11.95 13.90 -17.19
CA GLU A 339 -11.60 13.65 -18.60
C GLU A 339 -11.09 14.91 -19.32
N HIS A 340 -11.42 16.09 -18.80
CA HIS A 340 -11.20 17.37 -19.46
C HIS A 340 -10.43 18.40 -18.65
N SER A 341 -10.10 18.09 -17.40
CA SER A 341 -9.26 18.93 -16.55
C SER A 341 -7.81 18.84 -17.00
N ARG A 342 -7.16 20.00 -17.19
CA ARG A 342 -5.71 20.09 -17.45
C ARG A 342 -4.92 19.58 -16.26
N LYS A 343 -5.37 19.94 -15.06
CA LYS A 343 -4.82 19.44 -13.79
C LYS A 343 -5.92 19.28 -12.74
N ILE A 344 -5.79 18.21 -11.96
CA ILE A 344 -6.65 17.92 -10.81
C ILE A 344 -5.76 18.01 -9.57
N ALA A 345 -6.02 18.99 -8.71
CA ALA A 345 -5.28 19.20 -7.48
C ALA A 345 -5.89 18.43 -6.32
N HIS A 346 -5.04 17.99 -5.40
CA HIS A 346 -5.43 17.37 -4.15
C HIS A 346 -4.89 18.19 -2.98
N VAL A 347 -5.76 18.56 -2.05
CA VAL A 347 -5.40 19.20 -0.79
C VAL A 347 -5.43 18.14 0.31
N ALA A 348 -4.26 17.67 0.73
CA ALA A 348 -4.07 16.63 1.75
C ALA A 348 -4.37 17.12 3.20
N LYS A 349 -5.55 17.71 3.38
CA LYS A 349 -6.11 18.21 4.63
C LYS A 349 -7.56 17.77 4.75
N ILE A 350 -7.98 17.45 5.97
CA ILE A 350 -9.38 17.20 6.28
C ILE A 350 -10.13 18.52 6.21
N LEU A 351 -10.83 18.77 5.10
CA LEU A 351 -11.59 20.00 4.86
C LEU A 351 -13.11 19.76 4.79
N TYR A 352 -13.51 18.50 4.84
CA TYR A 352 -14.90 18.06 4.76
C TYR A 352 -15.22 17.04 5.85
N HIS A 353 -16.39 17.20 6.48
CA HIS A 353 -16.90 16.35 7.56
C HIS A 353 -18.25 15.74 7.16
N TRP A 354 -18.27 14.43 6.90
CA TRP A 354 -19.49 13.67 6.65
C TRP A 354 -20.28 13.44 7.93
N ARG A 355 -21.49 13.98 8.02
CA ARG A 355 -22.34 13.78 9.19
C ARG A 355 -22.96 12.39 9.18
N THR A 356 -22.76 11.64 10.27
CA THR A 356 -23.42 10.36 10.47
C THR A 356 -24.65 10.51 11.35
N HIS A 357 -25.84 10.17 10.82
CA HIS A 357 -27.13 10.21 11.51
C HIS A 357 -28.05 9.05 11.07
N GLN A 358 -29.15 8.79 11.80
CA GLN A 358 -30.05 7.65 11.54
C GLN A 358 -30.73 7.63 10.15
N GLY A 359 -30.76 8.78 9.46
CA GLY A 359 -31.26 8.91 8.08
C GLY A 359 -30.16 8.88 7.01
N SER A 360 -28.89 8.79 7.41
CA SER A 360 -27.74 8.84 6.51
C SER A 360 -27.71 7.61 5.60
N THR A 361 -27.15 7.81 4.40
CA THR A 361 -27.17 6.80 3.34
C THR A 361 -26.48 5.49 3.72
N ALA A 362 -25.58 5.55 4.70
CA ALA A 362 -24.74 4.45 5.19
C ALA A 362 -25.47 3.30 5.91
N LEU A 363 -26.72 3.47 6.34
CA LEU A 363 -27.38 2.49 7.25
C LEU A 363 -28.09 1.32 6.57
N ASN A 364 -28.25 1.30 5.23
CA ASN A 364 -28.87 0.16 4.54
C ASN A 364 -28.35 -0.02 3.08
N PRO A 365 -27.16 -0.61 2.89
CA PRO A 365 -26.56 -0.81 1.57
C PRO A 365 -27.40 -1.66 0.61
N GLU A 366 -28.07 -2.70 1.12
CA GLU A 366 -28.88 -3.63 0.30
C GLU A 366 -30.12 -2.94 -0.32
N SER A 367 -30.70 -1.97 0.39
CA SER A 367 -31.81 -1.15 -0.14
C SER A 367 -31.40 -0.15 -1.24
N LYS A 368 -30.10 -0.09 -1.57
CA LYS A 368 -29.50 0.92 -2.47
C LYS A 368 -28.66 0.33 -3.60
N MET A 369 -28.91 -0.92 -3.98
CA MET A 369 -28.25 -1.55 -5.13
C MET A 369 -28.30 -0.71 -6.42
N TYR A 370 -29.38 0.05 -6.63
CA TYR A 370 -29.51 0.96 -7.77
C TYR A 370 -28.37 1.98 -7.86
N ALA A 371 -27.82 2.44 -6.73
CA ALA A 371 -26.73 3.42 -6.69
C ALA A 371 -25.41 2.78 -7.13
N TYR A 372 -25.17 1.53 -6.72
CA TYR A 372 -24.00 0.77 -7.19
C TYR A 372 -24.13 0.43 -8.68
N ASP A 373 -25.32 0.05 -9.14
CA ASP A 373 -25.58 -0.17 -10.56
C ASP A 373 -25.39 1.14 -11.37
N ALA A 374 -25.80 2.28 -10.83
CA ALA A 374 -25.55 3.59 -11.44
C ALA A 374 -24.05 3.90 -11.51
N GLY A 375 -23.27 3.61 -10.46
CA GLY A 375 -21.81 3.78 -10.47
C GLY A 375 -21.12 2.87 -11.49
N ALA A 376 -21.52 1.61 -11.60
CA ALA A 376 -21.00 0.69 -12.63
C ALA A 376 -21.31 1.22 -14.06
N ARG A 377 -22.52 1.76 -14.28
CA ARG A 377 -22.87 2.40 -15.56
C ARG A 377 -22.06 3.68 -15.82
N ALA A 378 -21.80 4.48 -14.79
CA ALA A 378 -20.98 5.70 -14.92
C ALA A 378 -19.55 5.36 -15.35
N ILE A 379 -18.93 4.33 -14.74
CA ILE A 379 -17.61 3.83 -15.14
C ILE A 379 -17.65 3.29 -16.59
N GLY A 380 -18.69 2.53 -16.95
CA GLY A 380 -18.85 2.01 -18.31
C GLY A 380 -18.95 3.12 -19.35
N ALA A 381 -19.73 4.17 -19.05
CA ALA A 381 -19.84 5.35 -19.90
C ALA A 381 -18.52 6.12 -19.99
N HIS A 382 -17.75 6.19 -18.90
CA HIS A 382 -16.41 6.76 -18.90
C HIS A 382 -15.46 6.00 -19.83
N TYR A 383 -15.34 4.68 -19.70
CA TYR A 383 -14.53 3.86 -20.61
C TYR A 383 -14.91 4.08 -22.08
N ALA A 384 -16.21 4.11 -22.39
CA ALA A 384 -16.70 4.35 -23.75
C ALA A 384 -16.28 5.72 -24.32
N ARG A 385 -16.05 6.73 -23.48
CA ARG A 385 -15.59 8.06 -23.90
C ARG A 385 -14.08 8.15 -24.09
N VAL A 386 -13.30 7.57 -23.18
CA VAL A 386 -11.83 7.79 -23.13
C VAL A 386 -10.98 6.63 -23.61
N LEU A 387 -11.55 5.42 -23.66
CA LEU A 387 -10.87 4.19 -24.07
C LEU A 387 -11.81 3.33 -24.94
N PRO A 388 -12.37 3.89 -26.04
CA PRO A 388 -13.37 3.19 -26.86
C PRO A 388 -12.84 1.91 -27.53
N GLU A 389 -11.53 1.77 -27.66
CA GLU A 389 -10.87 0.57 -28.17
C GLU A 389 -10.84 -0.59 -27.14
N ILE A 390 -11.00 -0.28 -25.86
CA ILE A 390 -10.96 -1.25 -24.77
C ILE A 390 -12.35 -1.85 -24.60
N GLN A 391 -12.46 -3.16 -24.83
CA GLN A 391 -13.73 -3.84 -24.69
C GLN A 391 -13.95 -4.26 -23.24
N ILE A 392 -15.00 -3.73 -22.64
CA ILE A 392 -15.45 -4.11 -21.31
C ILE A 392 -16.53 -5.18 -21.45
N GLU A 393 -16.32 -6.33 -20.81
CA GLU A 393 -17.34 -7.39 -20.74
C GLU A 393 -18.45 -7.00 -19.76
N ARG A 394 -18.05 -6.56 -18.56
CA ARG A 394 -18.94 -6.10 -17.50
C ARG A 394 -18.17 -5.31 -16.45
N ILE A 395 -18.88 -4.50 -15.69
CA ILE A 395 -18.39 -3.84 -14.47
C ILE A 395 -19.25 -4.38 -13.33
N GLU A 396 -18.63 -5.09 -12.41
CA GLU A 396 -19.29 -5.77 -11.30
C GLU A 396 -18.85 -5.17 -9.96
N ASN A 397 -19.58 -5.48 -8.89
CA ASN A 397 -19.15 -5.10 -7.55
C ASN A 397 -17.84 -5.82 -7.21
N GLY A 398 -16.89 -5.07 -6.66
CA GLY A 398 -15.62 -5.60 -6.18
C GLY A 398 -15.72 -6.23 -4.79
N TYR A 399 -14.61 -6.21 -4.06
CA TYR A 399 -14.50 -6.83 -2.72
C TYR A 399 -15.56 -6.34 -1.71
N THR A 400 -15.94 -5.06 -1.76
CA THR A 400 -17.05 -4.50 -0.98
C THR A 400 -17.93 -3.60 -1.86
N LEU A 401 -19.19 -3.41 -1.48
CA LEU A 401 -20.10 -2.50 -2.18
C LEU A 401 -19.52 -1.08 -2.26
N GLY A 402 -19.66 -0.45 -3.43
CA GLY A 402 -19.03 0.84 -3.75
C GLY A 402 -17.62 0.74 -4.31
N MET A 403 -17.03 -0.46 -4.30
CA MET A 403 -15.87 -0.82 -5.12
C MET A 403 -16.33 -1.56 -6.37
N TYR A 404 -15.62 -1.38 -7.47
CA TYR A 404 -15.95 -1.94 -8.76
C TYR A 404 -14.78 -2.74 -9.33
N HIS A 405 -15.09 -3.85 -9.98
CA HIS A 405 -14.17 -4.67 -10.74
C HIS A 405 -14.55 -4.57 -12.22
N THR A 406 -13.60 -4.17 -13.04
CA THR A 406 -13.79 -4.08 -14.49
C THR A 406 -13.31 -5.38 -15.13
N VAL A 407 -14.22 -6.15 -15.72
CA VAL A 407 -13.87 -7.38 -16.44
C VAL A 407 -13.76 -7.08 -17.93
N PHE A 408 -12.60 -7.37 -18.50
CA PHE A 408 -12.28 -7.06 -19.90
C PHE A 408 -12.64 -8.20 -20.83
N LYS A 409 -13.06 -7.84 -22.05
CA LYS A 409 -13.28 -8.76 -23.17
C LYS A 409 -12.12 -8.68 -24.15
N PHE A 410 -11.69 -9.82 -24.67
CA PHE A 410 -10.61 -9.93 -25.64
C PHE A 410 -11.12 -10.56 -26.94
N ASN A 411 -10.78 -9.95 -28.07
CA ASN A 411 -10.98 -10.58 -29.40
C ASN A 411 -9.69 -11.23 -29.90
N GLU A 412 -8.55 -10.72 -29.45
CA GLU A 412 -7.22 -11.20 -29.79
C GLU A 412 -6.45 -11.45 -28.51
N TYR A 413 -5.55 -12.43 -28.56
CA TYR A 413 -4.68 -12.81 -27.46
C TYR A 413 -3.24 -12.65 -27.94
N PRO A 414 -2.67 -11.42 -27.90
CA PRO A 414 -1.28 -11.20 -28.29
C PRO A 414 -0.33 -12.09 -27.48
N LEU A 415 0.80 -12.44 -28.10
CA LEU A 415 1.78 -13.32 -27.48
C LEU A 415 2.44 -12.60 -26.29
N ILE A 416 2.38 -13.24 -25.12
CA ILE A 416 3.14 -12.82 -23.94
C ILE A 416 4.38 -13.72 -23.83
N SER A 417 5.56 -13.12 -23.81
CA SER A 417 6.80 -13.81 -23.47
C SER A 417 7.05 -13.73 -21.98
N VAL A 418 6.94 -14.86 -21.29
CA VAL A 418 7.22 -15.01 -19.86
C VAL A 418 8.72 -15.22 -19.68
N ILE A 419 9.41 -14.29 -19.03
CA ILE A 419 10.87 -14.29 -18.87
C ILE A 419 11.18 -14.66 -17.42
N ILE A 420 11.88 -15.79 -17.24
CA ILE A 420 12.10 -16.39 -15.93
C ILE A 420 13.60 -16.67 -15.72
N PRO A 421 14.31 -15.87 -14.93
CA PRO A 421 15.63 -16.23 -14.41
C PRO A 421 15.56 -17.50 -13.56
N ASN A 422 16.45 -18.47 -13.79
CA ASN A 422 16.53 -19.67 -12.95
C ASN A 422 17.96 -20.10 -12.64
N LYS A 423 18.14 -20.66 -11.45
CA LYS A 423 19.36 -21.37 -11.01
C LYS A 423 18.97 -22.45 -10.01
N ASP A 424 19.21 -23.73 -10.29
CA ASP A 424 19.03 -24.90 -9.38
C ASP A 424 17.66 -25.11 -8.68
N HIS A 425 16.69 -24.22 -8.88
CA HIS A 425 15.35 -24.24 -8.28
C HIS A 425 14.32 -24.93 -9.18
N THR A 426 14.61 -26.18 -9.54
CA THR A 426 13.80 -26.98 -10.49
C THR A 426 12.33 -27.11 -10.09
N ASP A 427 12.06 -27.45 -8.83
CA ASP A 427 10.68 -27.69 -8.37
C ASP A 427 9.84 -26.40 -8.35
N ASP A 428 10.46 -25.28 -7.94
CA ASP A 428 9.83 -23.96 -7.96
C ASP A 428 9.54 -23.54 -9.41
N LEU A 429 10.51 -23.68 -10.31
CA LEU A 429 10.37 -23.34 -11.73
C LEU A 429 9.27 -24.16 -12.43
N ASP A 430 9.21 -25.47 -12.18
CA ASP A 430 8.15 -26.35 -12.71
C ASP A 430 6.78 -25.89 -12.23
N LYS A 431 6.64 -25.58 -10.94
CA LYS A 431 5.41 -25.04 -10.37
C LYS A 431 4.99 -23.73 -11.03
N ALA A 432 5.94 -22.80 -11.21
CA ALA A 432 5.67 -21.51 -11.83
C ALA A 432 5.16 -21.65 -13.27
N ILE A 433 5.88 -22.39 -14.12
CA ILE A 433 5.51 -22.60 -15.53
C ILE A 433 4.18 -23.37 -15.64
N ARG A 434 4.05 -24.50 -14.95
CA ARG A 434 2.83 -25.33 -15.04
C ARG A 434 1.61 -24.62 -14.49
N SER A 435 1.74 -23.81 -13.44
CA SER A 435 0.59 -23.07 -12.92
C SER A 435 -0.01 -22.13 -13.97
N LEU A 436 0.81 -21.51 -14.83
CA LEU A 436 0.34 -20.69 -15.95
C LEU A 436 -0.22 -21.54 -17.11
N ILE A 437 0.44 -22.65 -17.48
CA ILE A 437 0.00 -23.49 -18.60
C ILE A 437 -1.28 -24.28 -18.28
N GLU A 438 -1.36 -24.87 -17.09
CA GLU A 438 -2.39 -25.83 -16.72
C GLU A 438 -3.60 -25.19 -16.05
N LYS A 439 -3.41 -24.07 -15.33
CA LYS A 439 -4.51 -23.36 -14.63
C LYS A 439 -4.88 -22.03 -15.28
N GLY A 440 -3.93 -21.37 -15.95
CA GLY A 440 -4.14 -20.05 -16.54
C GLY A 440 -5.07 -20.07 -17.74
N THR A 441 -5.77 -18.95 -17.98
CA THR A 441 -6.74 -18.84 -19.07
C THR A 441 -6.26 -18.02 -20.28
N TRP A 442 -5.06 -17.45 -20.21
CA TRP A 442 -4.45 -16.76 -21.36
C TRP A 442 -3.78 -17.78 -22.27
N PRO A 443 -4.22 -17.93 -23.54
CA PRO A 443 -3.82 -19.07 -24.36
C PRO A 443 -2.48 -18.88 -25.07
N ASN A 444 -2.02 -17.64 -25.26
CA ASN A 444 -0.88 -17.33 -26.14
C ASN A 444 0.36 -16.92 -25.33
N LEU A 445 1.09 -17.92 -24.85
CA LEU A 445 2.28 -17.77 -24.02
C LEU A 445 3.49 -18.46 -24.66
N GLU A 446 4.66 -17.85 -24.50
CA GLU A 446 5.94 -18.54 -24.58
C GLU A 446 6.75 -18.28 -23.31
N PHE A 447 7.63 -19.23 -22.94
CA PHE A 447 8.45 -19.13 -21.75
C PHE A 447 9.92 -19.12 -22.15
N ILE A 448 10.62 -18.06 -21.75
CA ILE A 448 12.06 -17.90 -21.91
C ILE A 448 12.68 -18.08 -20.53
N VAL A 449 13.12 -19.30 -20.25
CA VAL A 449 13.87 -19.60 -19.01
C VAL A 449 15.32 -19.20 -19.23
N VAL A 450 15.78 -18.21 -18.48
CA VAL A 450 17.16 -17.74 -18.54
C VAL A 450 17.96 -18.45 -17.47
N GLU A 451 18.69 -19.46 -17.89
CA GLU A 451 19.59 -20.22 -17.05
C GLU A 451 20.84 -19.39 -16.70
N ASN A 452 21.14 -19.27 -15.40
CA ASN A 452 22.34 -18.61 -14.90
C ASN A 452 23.06 -19.40 -13.78
N ASN A 453 24.12 -20.12 -14.15
CA ASN A 453 25.09 -20.76 -13.26
C ASN A 453 24.53 -21.87 -12.34
N SER A 454 23.57 -22.66 -12.83
CA SER A 454 23.11 -23.91 -12.22
C SER A 454 24.25 -24.92 -12.10
N THR A 455 24.25 -25.69 -11.03
CA THR A 455 25.30 -26.67 -10.70
C THR A 455 24.76 -28.08 -10.51
N GLU A 456 23.45 -28.22 -10.32
CA GLU A 456 22.81 -29.49 -10.01
C GLU A 456 22.42 -30.24 -11.28
N GLU A 457 22.78 -31.53 -11.37
CA GLU A 457 22.49 -32.39 -12.54
C GLU A 457 20.99 -32.44 -12.87
N LYS A 458 20.14 -32.52 -11.83
CA LYS A 458 18.67 -32.52 -11.97
C LYS A 458 18.14 -31.31 -12.73
N THR A 459 18.81 -30.15 -12.65
CA THR A 459 18.38 -28.92 -13.32
C THR A 459 18.55 -29.05 -14.83
N TRP A 460 19.68 -29.62 -15.27
CA TRP A 460 19.97 -29.85 -16.68
C TRP A 460 19.07 -30.93 -17.29
N GLU A 461 18.78 -31.98 -16.53
CA GLU A 461 17.80 -33.00 -16.92
C GLU A 461 16.40 -32.41 -17.06
N TYR A 462 16.01 -31.56 -16.11
CA TYR A 462 14.71 -30.90 -16.11
C TYR A 462 14.53 -29.95 -17.30
N TYR A 463 15.53 -29.14 -17.63
CA TYR A 463 15.47 -28.26 -18.81
C TYR A 463 15.16 -29.04 -20.09
N LYS A 464 15.86 -30.16 -20.31
CA LYS A 464 15.59 -31.04 -21.47
C LYS A 464 14.19 -31.64 -21.43
N LYS A 465 13.72 -32.00 -20.23
CA LYS A 465 12.37 -32.56 -20.03
C LYS A 465 11.30 -31.53 -20.37
N ILE A 466 11.37 -30.32 -19.80
CA ILE A 466 10.31 -29.32 -19.93
C ILE A 466 10.21 -28.74 -21.36
N GLU A 467 11.33 -28.55 -22.06
CA GLU A 467 11.34 -28.12 -23.48
C GLU A 467 10.73 -29.19 -24.40
N LYS A 468 10.91 -30.49 -24.07
CA LYS A 468 10.30 -31.58 -24.81
C LYS A 468 8.81 -31.73 -24.52
N GLU A 469 8.41 -31.45 -23.28
CA GLU A 469 7.02 -31.55 -22.83
C GLU A 469 6.17 -30.38 -23.37
N TYR A 470 6.73 -29.18 -23.40
CA TYR A 470 6.04 -27.98 -23.87
C TYR A 470 6.86 -27.23 -24.93
N SER A 471 6.39 -27.29 -26.18
CA SER A 471 7.04 -26.62 -27.32
C SER A 471 7.13 -25.09 -27.22
N GLN A 472 6.35 -24.49 -26.32
CA GLN A 472 6.36 -23.06 -26.02
C GLN A 472 7.37 -22.66 -24.94
N VAL A 473 8.11 -23.62 -24.36
CA VAL A 473 9.18 -23.37 -23.38
C VAL A 473 10.53 -23.45 -24.08
N LYS A 474 11.39 -22.46 -23.82
CA LYS A 474 12.76 -22.39 -24.33
C LYS A 474 13.72 -22.00 -23.22
N VAL A 475 14.81 -22.74 -23.09
CA VAL A 475 15.90 -22.43 -22.16
C VAL A 475 17.03 -21.72 -22.90
N VAL A 476 17.47 -20.59 -22.38
CA VAL A 476 18.59 -19.81 -22.91
C VAL A 476 19.65 -19.64 -21.83
N TYR A 477 20.91 -19.62 -22.24
CA TYR A 477 22.05 -19.73 -21.32
C TYR A 477 22.77 -18.39 -21.23
N TYR A 478 22.75 -17.77 -20.05
CA TYR A 478 23.46 -16.53 -19.79
C TYR A 478 24.78 -16.79 -19.06
N ASP A 479 25.88 -16.57 -19.77
CA ASP A 479 27.25 -16.67 -19.25
C ASP A 479 27.66 -15.34 -18.61
N GLY A 480 27.60 -15.29 -17.28
CA GLY A 480 27.94 -14.09 -16.51
C GLY A 480 27.60 -14.22 -15.03
N ILE A 481 28.11 -13.29 -14.23
CA ILE A 481 27.75 -13.19 -12.81
C ILE A 481 26.27 -12.83 -12.66
N PHE A 482 25.65 -13.27 -11.57
CA PHE A 482 24.25 -12.99 -11.29
C PHE A 482 24.00 -11.48 -11.23
N ASN A 483 23.12 -11.01 -12.11
CA ASN A 483 22.61 -9.66 -12.16
C ASN A 483 21.21 -9.74 -12.77
N TYR A 484 20.19 -9.53 -11.95
CA TYR A 484 18.79 -9.73 -12.32
C TYR A 484 18.40 -8.88 -13.53
N ALA A 485 18.82 -7.61 -13.56
CA ALA A 485 18.58 -6.71 -14.68
C ALA A 485 19.21 -7.23 -15.98
N LYS A 486 20.49 -7.64 -15.95
CA LYS A 486 21.18 -8.21 -17.13
C LYS A 486 20.54 -9.49 -17.64
N ILE A 487 20.17 -10.39 -16.72
CA ILE A 487 19.58 -11.68 -17.05
C ILE A 487 18.22 -11.47 -17.74
N ASN A 488 17.37 -10.58 -17.21
CA ASN A 488 16.10 -10.25 -17.85
C ASN A 488 16.28 -9.54 -19.19
N ASN A 489 17.17 -8.56 -19.29
CA ASN A 489 17.51 -7.90 -20.56
C ASN A 489 18.01 -8.90 -21.61
N PHE A 490 18.80 -9.91 -21.20
CA PHE A 490 19.25 -10.99 -22.07
C PHE A 490 18.08 -11.88 -22.52
N GLY A 491 17.20 -12.26 -21.60
CA GLY A 491 15.99 -13.04 -21.90
C GLY A 491 15.09 -12.36 -22.94
N VAL A 492 14.90 -11.05 -22.83
CA VAL A 492 14.13 -10.24 -23.80
C VAL A 492 14.66 -10.39 -25.24
N ARG A 493 15.97 -10.56 -25.44
CA ARG A 493 16.55 -10.73 -26.80
C ARG A 493 16.11 -12.02 -27.49
N HIS A 494 15.58 -12.97 -26.73
CA HIS A 494 15.07 -14.24 -27.23
C HIS A 494 13.53 -14.31 -27.26
N ALA A 495 12.86 -13.26 -26.75
CA ALA A 495 11.41 -13.13 -26.74
C ALA A 495 10.87 -12.67 -28.10
N ARG A 496 9.67 -13.14 -28.45
CA ARG A 496 8.93 -12.81 -29.67
C ARG A 496 7.62 -12.09 -29.40
N GLY A 497 7.16 -12.12 -28.15
CA GLY A 497 5.90 -11.53 -27.72
C GLY A 497 5.86 -10.02 -27.87
N GLU A 498 4.63 -9.52 -27.98
CA GLU A 498 4.32 -8.09 -27.95
C GLU A 498 4.31 -7.55 -26.51
N TYR A 499 4.24 -8.47 -25.55
CA TYR A 499 4.25 -8.21 -24.12
C TYR A 499 5.29 -9.09 -23.43
N TYR A 500 5.97 -8.52 -22.46
CA TYR A 500 6.92 -9.21 -21.60
C TYR A 500 6.30 -9.36 -20.21
N LEU A 501 6.22 -10.60 -19.73
CA LEU A 501 5.90 -10.89 -18.34
C LEU A 501 7.19 -11.27 -17.62
N PHE A 502 7.76 -10.33 -16.87
CA PHE A 502 8.87 -10.63 -15.97
C PHE A 502 8.34 -11.38 -14.77
N MET A 503 8.93 -12.54 -14.50
CA MET A 503 8.42 -13.44 -13.47
C MET A 503 9.58 -14.12 -12.75
N ASN A 504 9.53 -14.15 -11.41
CA ASN A 504 10.45 -14.96 -10.62
C ASN A 504 10.11 -16.45 -10.77
N ASN A 505 11.11 -17.32 -10.56
CA ASN A 505 10.93 -18.76 -10.66
C ASN A 505 10.15 -19.39 -9.48
N ASP A 506 9.89 -18.65 -8.41
CA ASP A 506 9.25 -19.11 -7.17
C ASP A 506 7.86 -18.50 -6.95
N VAL A 507 7.13 -18.31 -8.04
CA VAL A 507 5.71 -17.88 -8.02
C VAL A 507 4.77 -19.03 -8.37
N GLU A 508 3.52 -18.93 -7.93
CA GLU A 508 2.45 -19.85 -8.33
C GLU A 508 1.15 -19.07 -8.60
N LEU A 509 0.52 -19.30 -9.75
CA LEU A 509 -0.79 -18.74 -10.08
C LEU A 509 -1.86 -19.20 -9.09
N ILE A 510 -2.58 -18.23 -8.50
CA ILE A 510 -3.77 -18.48 -7.66
C ILE A 510 -5.03 -18.31 -8.50
N GLU A 511 -5.19 -17.16 -9.14
CA GLU A 511 -6.41 -16.81 -9.89
C GLU A 511 -6.24 -17.12 -11.39
N PRO A 512 -7.01 -18.04 -11.99
CA PRO A 512 -6.87 -18.47 -13.38
C PRO A 512 -6.84 -17.34 -14.42
N ASP A 513 -7.64 -16.29 -14.22
CA ASP A 513 -7.77 -15.15 -15.12
C ASP A 513 -6.73 -14.04 -14.87
N SER A 514 -5.71 -14.26 -14.03
CA SER A 514 -4.74 -13.20 -13.67
C SER A 514 -4.07 -12.54 -14.86
N LEU A 515 -3.73 -13.30 -15.91
CA LEU A 515 -3.13 -12.70 -17.11
C LEU A 515 -4.14 -11.94 -17.97
N LYS A 516 -5.42 -12.35 -18.00
CA LYS A 516 -6.47 -11.53 -18.63
C LYS A 516 -6.67 -10.22 -17.88
N GLU A 517 -6.67 -10.27 -16.55
CA GLU A 517 -6.77 -9.09 -15.70
C GLU A 517 -5.61 -8.12 -15.97
N MET A 518 -4.36 -8.61 -15.95
CA MET A 518 -3.20 -7.78 -16.25
C MET A 518 -3.21 -7.24 -17.68
N MET A 519 -3.60 -8.04 -18.67
CA MET A 519 -3.73 -7.63 -20.07
C MET A 519 -4.85 -6.62 -20.29
N GLY A 520 -5.90 -6.64 -19.46
CA GLY A 520 -7.00 -5.69 -19.51
C GLY A 520 -6.52 -4.26 -19.40
N TYR A 521 -5.59 -4.04 -18.47
CA TYR A 521 -4.88 -2.78 -18.30
C TYR A 521 -3.68 -2.62 -19.24
N GLY A 522 -2.90 -3.68 -19.44
CA GLY A 522 -1.65 -3.64 -20.21
C GLY A 522 -1.83 -3.32 -21.70
N GLN A 523 -3.02 -3.58 -22.26
CA GLN A 523 -3.33 -3.22 -23.66
C GLN A 523 -3.60 -1.72 -23.85
N ARG A 524 -3.83 -0.95 -22.77
CA ARG A 524 -4.09 0.48 -22.87
C ARG A 524 -2.82 1.26 -23.23
N ASN A 525 -2.97 2.26 -24.09
CA ASN A 525 -1.84 3.07 -24.56
C ASN A 525 -1.27 4.00 -23.49
N ASP A 526 -2.04 4.38 -22.47
CA ASP A 526 -1.62 5.21 -21.34
C ASP A 526 -0.89 4.41 -20.24
N VAL A 527 -0.96 3.07 -20.27
CA VAL A 527 -0.30 2.19 -19.31
C VAL A 527 1.07 1.74 -19.84
N GLY A 528 2.06 1.71 -18.95
CA GLY A 528 3.41 1.26 -19.28
C GLY A 528 3.80 -0.06 -18.62
N ALA A 529 3.34 -0.31 -17.39
CA ALA A 529 3.52 -1.60 -16.72
C ALA A 529 2.31 -1.93 -15.84
N VAL A 530 2.09 -3.23 -15.63
CA VAL A 530 1.03 -3.76 -14.77
C VAL A 530 1.63 -4.73 -13.77
N GLY A 531 1.33 -4.53 -12.49
CA GLY A 531 1.65 -5.46 -11.40
C GLY A 531 0.40 -6.16 -10.89
N CYS A 532 0.59 -7.26 -10.18
CA CYS A 532 -0.49 -8.05 -9.59
C CYS A 532 -0.43 -8.04 -8.06
N ARG A 533 -1.43 -8.64 -7.41
CA ARG A 533 -1.36 -8.97 -5.98
C ARG A 533 -0.46 -10.18 -5.77
N LEU A 534 0.48 -10.07 -4.83
CA LEU A 534 1.31 -11.20 -4.41
C LEU A 534 1.06 -11.53 -2.95
N LEU A 535 0.88 -12.81 -2.66
CA LEU A 535 0.72 -13.35 -1.33
C LEU A 535 1.93 -14.17 -0.91
N TYR A 536 2.28 -14.08 0.37
CA TYR A 536 3.16 -15.04 1.02
C TYR A 536 2.50 -16.43 1.11
N GLU A 537 3.28 -17.44 1.49
CA GLU A 537 2.79 -18.81 1.71
C GLU A 537 1.71 -18.88 2.81
N ASP A 538 1.72 -17.94 3.76
CA ASP A 538 0.72 -17.84 4.83
C ASP A 538 -0.54 -17.01 4.44
N ASN A 539 -0.71 -16.71 3.15
CA ASN A 539 -1.78 -15.87 2.59
C ASN A 539 -1.79 -14.41 3.07
N THR A 540 -0.72 -13.94 3.72
CA THR A 540 -0.58 -12.50 3.99
C THR A 540 -0.06 -11.76 2.76
N LEU A 541 -0.44 -10.49 2.62
CA LEU A 541 0.01 -9.64 1.51
C LEU A 541 1.53 -9.51 1.50
N GLN A 542 2.12 -9.68 0.32
CA GLN A 542 3.51 -9.37 0.04
C GLN A 542 3.62 -8.14 -0.85
N HIS A 543 2.77 -8.02 -1.87
CA HIS A 543 2.77 -6.91 -2.80
C HIS A 543 1.35 -6.46 -3.14
N ALA A 544 1.13 -5.16 -3.01
CA ALA A 544 -0.05 -4.43 -3.46
C ALA A 544 0.36 -3.09 -4.11
N GLY A 545 1.49 -3.09 -4.83
CA GLY A 545 2.22 -1.90 -5.25
C GLY A 545 3.39 -1.53 -4.31
N VAL A 546 4.23 -0.59 -4.76
CA VAL A 546 5.40 -0.07 -4.04
C VAL A 546 5.28 1.45 -3.89
N ILE A 547 5.58 1.96 -2.69
CA ILE A 547 5.73 3.39 -2.42
C ILE A 547 7.23 3.73 -2.46
N VAL A 548 7.57 4.81 -3.16
CA VAL A 548 8.95 5.26 -3.40
C VAL A 548 9.28 6.50 -2.57
N GLY A 549 10.48 6.56 -2.00
CA GLY A 549 10.95 7.66 -1.16
C GLY A 549 10.49 7.60 0.30
N GLU A 550 9.59 6.67 0.62
CA GLU A 550 9.12 6.42 1.98
C GLU A 550 9.73 5.12 2.54
N ILE A 551 9.88 5.02 3.87
CA ILE A 551 10.33 3.79 4.55
C ILE A 551 11.74 3.35 4.06
N GLY A 552 12.65 4.31 3.92
CA GLY A 552 14.01 4.08 3.42
C GLY A 552 14.16 4.60 2.00
N VAL A 553 14.01 3.72 1.01
CA VAL A 553 14.13 4.07 -0.42
C VAL A 553 12.86 3.72 -1.18
N ALA A 554 12.35 2.52 -0.98
CA ALA A 554 11.08 2.06 -1.52
C ALA A 554 10.64 0.79 -0.77
N GLU A 555 9.34 0.59 -0.59
CA GLU A 555 8.81 -0.60 0.10
C GLU A 555 7.40 -0.96 -0.37
N HIS A 556 7.07 -2.25 -0.27
CA HIS A 556 5.75 -2.79 -0.62
C HIS A 556 4.69 -2.32 0.38
N ILE A 557 3.62 -1.70 -0.11
CA ILE A 557 2.52 -1.26 0.75
C ILE A 557 1.74 -2.47 1.29
N PHE A 558 1.19 -2.35 2.49
CA PHE A 558 0.36 -3.37 3.17
C PHE A 558 1.01 -4.72 3.48
N LYS A 559 2.34 -4.83 3.35
CA LYS A 559 3.11 -6.04 3.65
C LYS A 559 2.73 -6.69 5.00
N LYS A 560 2.47 -8.00 4.97
CA LYS A 560 2.04 -8.87 6.08
C LYS A 560 0.65 -8.59 6.64
N GLN A 561 -0.17 -7.82 5.95
CA GLN A 561 -1.58 -7.65 6.32
C GLN A 561 -2.48 -8.65 5.60
N ILE A 562 -3.71 -8.76 6.08
CA ILE A 562 -4.79 -9.46 5.40
C ILE A 562 -5.39 -8.48 4.38
N GLU A 563 -5.53 -8.91 3.14
CA GLU A 563 -5.86 -8.06 1.99
C GLU A 563 -7.11 -7.19 2.16
N GLY A 564 -8.22 -7.78 2.58
CA GLY A 564 -9.46 -7.06 2.83
C GLY A 564 -9.50 -6.24 4.12
N MET A 565 -8.45 -6.29 4.94
CA MET A 565 -8.34 -5.55 6.20
C MET A 565 -7.33 -4.39 6.12
N THR A 566 -6.83 -4.10 4.93
CA THR A 566 -5.95 -2.96 4.65
C THR A 566 -6.72 -1.64 4.79
N TYR A 567 -5.99 -0.52 4.80
CA TYR A 567 -6.58 0.81 4.91
C TYR A 567 -7.66 1.01 3.82
N HIS A 568 -8.92 1.14 4.23
CA HIS A 568 -10.10 1.19 3.35
C HIS A 568 -10.15 0.07 2.29
N ALA A 569 -9.66 -1.14 2.64
CA ALA A 569 -9.50 -2.27 1.73
C ALA A 569 -8.75 -1.92 0.42
N ARG A 570 -7.87 -0.90 0.45
CA ARG A 570 -7.17 -0.36 -0.70
C ARG A 570 -6.33 -1.40 -1.46
N ALA A 571 -5.87 -2.48 -0.81
CA ALA A 571 -5.19 -3.56 -1.51
C ALA A 571 -6.08 -4.35 -2.49
N MET A 572 -7.40 -4.19 -2.40
CA MET A 572 -8.40 -4.81 -3.27
C MET A 572 -8.92 -3.88 -4.37
N LEU A 573 -8.35 -2.67 -4.48
CA LEU A 573 -8.69 -1.69 -5.52
C LEU A 573 -7.62 -1.67 -6.61
N THR A 574 -8.05 -1.70 -7.87
CA THR A 574 -7.18 -1.32 -8.98
C THR A 574 -6.79 0.13 -8.79
N GLN A 575 -5.50 0.44 -8.93
CA GLN A 575 -5.01 1.79 -8.75
C GLN A 575 -3.67 2.01 -9.45
N ASP A 576 -3.37 3.26 -9.73
CA ASP A 576 -2.05 3.68 -10.15
C ASP A 576 -1.08 3.65 -8.96
N MET A 577 0.12 3.13 -9.16
CA MET A 577 1.20 3.08 -8.18
C MET A 577 2.47 3.70 -8.77
N SER A 578 3.44 4.05 -7.92
CA SER A 578 4.71 4.59 -8.42
C SER A 578 5.60 3.48 -8.97
N ALA A 579 5.50 2.28 -8.41
CA ALA A 579 6.17 1.09 -8.92
C ALA A 579 5.42 -0.20 -8.56
N VAL A 580 5.70 -1.24 -9.34
CA VAL A 580 5.31 -2.63 -9.09
C VAL A 580 6.54 -3.52 -9.18
N THR A 581 6.47 -4.72 -8.60
CA THR A 581 7.65 -5.61 -8.57
C THR A 581 7.74 -6.52 -9.79
N ALA A 582 8.95 -6.76 -10.28
CA ALA A 582 9.21 -7.71 -11.37
C ALA A 582 9.11 -9.19 -10.94
N ALA A 583 8.72 -9.48 -9.70
CA ALA A 583 8.34 -10.85 -9.32
C ALA A 583 7.17 -11.37 -10.18
N VAL A 584 6.23 -10.49 -10.54
CA VAL A 584 5.25 -10.67 -11.63
C VAL A 584 4.90 -9.28 -12.17
N MET A 585 5.47 -8.89 -13.32
CA MET A 585 5.24 -7.59 -13.95
C MET A 585 5.06 -7.75 -15.46
N LEU A 586 3.94 -7.24 -15.96
CA LEU A 586 3.64 -7.19 -17.39
C LEU A 586 4.05 -5.82 -17.96
N VAL A 587 4.80 -5.82 -19.06
CA VAL A 587 5.26 -4.60 -19.76
C VAL A 587 5.06 -4.79 -21.26
N LYS A 588 4.50 -3.79 -21.94
CA LYS A 588 4.41 -3.80 -23.41
C LYS A 588 5.82 -3.65 -24.01
N LYS A 589 6.13 -4.44 -25.04
CA LYS A 589 7.45 -4.46 -25.69
C LYS A 589 7.95 -3.07 -26.07
N GLU A 590 7.11 -2.28 -26.75
CA GLU A 590 7.45 -0.93 -27.20
C GLU A 590 7.80 0.02 -26.03
N VAL A 591 7.13 -0.16 -24.88
CA VAL A 591 7.41 0.62 -23.67
C VAL A 591 8.76 0.20 -23.08
N PHE A 592 9.01 -1.11 -22.97
CA PHE A 592 10.27 -1.64 -22.46
C PHE A 592 11.46 -1.19 -23.31
N GLU A 593 11.33 -1.24 -24.64
CA GLU A 593 12.37 -0.80 -25.58
C GLU A 593 12.61 0.72 -25.48
N LYS A 594 11.53 1.51 -25.37
CA LYS A 594 11.63 2.98 -25.24
C LYS A 594 12.37 3.43 -23.99
N VAL A 595 12.23 2.71 -22.88
CA VAL A 595 12.94 3.01 -21.62
C VAL A 595 14.30 2.30 -21.50
N GLU A 596 14.76 1.67 -22.59
CA GLU A 596 16.03 0.94 -22.68
C GLU A 596 16.15 -0.22 -21.65
N GLY A 597 15.04 -0.90 -21.37
CA GLY A 597 14.98 -2.09 -20.53
C GLY A 597 15.32 -1.86 -19.06
N PHE A 598 15.86 -2.86 -18.36
CA PHE A 598 16.34 -2.68 -16.98
C PHE A 598 17.72 -2.01 -16.95
N ASP A 599 17.94 -1.09 -16.01
CA ASP A 599 19.26 -0.50 -15.79
C ASP A 599 20.17 -1.51 -15.06
N GLU A 600 21.15 -2.04 -15.79
CA GLU A 600 22.03 -3.13 -15.37
C GLU A 600 22.93 -2.80 -14.16
N ARG A 601 22.96 -1.53 -13.73
CA ARG A 601 23.65 -1.11 -12.50
C ARG A 601 22.88 -1.50 -11.24
N PHE A 602 21.56 -1.69 -11.34
CA PHE A 602 20.72 -2.28 -10.29
C PHE A 602 20.73 -3.80 -10.42
N ALA A 603 21.78 -4.43 -9.92
CA ALA A 603 22.02 -5.86 -10.09
C ALA A 603 21.02 -6.73 -9.32
N VAL A 604 20.55 -6.30 -8.14
CA VAL A 604 19.64 -7.09 -7.30
C VAL A 604 18.47 -6.27 -6.78
N ALA A 605 18.72 -5.12 -6.16
CA ALA A 605 17.65 -4.27 -5.62
C ALA A 605 17.27 -3.13 -6.57
N PHE A 606 16.02 -2.69 -6.48
CA PHE A 606 15.47 -1.50 -7.15
C PHE A 606 15.43 -1.52 -8.69
N ASN A 607 15.78 -2.61 -9.37
CA ASN A 607 15.72 -2.69 -10.83
C ASN A 607 14.28 -2.56 -11.37
N ASP A 608 13.33 -3.20 -10.70
CA ASP A 608 11.89 -3.16 -11.00
C ASP A 608 11.29 -1.79 -10.72
N ILE A 609 11.73 -1.16 -9.62
CA ILE A 609 11.32 0.20 -9.28
C ILE A 609 11.92 1.19 -10.30
N ASP A 610 13.21 1.08 -10.63
CA ASP A 610 13.87 1.97 -11.59
C ASP A 610 13.20 1.96 -12.97
N ILE A 611 12.85 0.78 -13.50
CA ILE A 611 12.15 0.72 -14.78
C ILE A 611 10.74 1.34 -14.68
N CYS A 612 10.01 1.13 -13.58
CA CYS A 612 8.73 1.81 -13.35
C CYS A 612 8.91 3.34 -13.33
N MET A 613 9.96 3.84 -12.68
CA MET A 613 10.27 5.27 -12.63
C MET A 613 10.59 5.82 -14.03
N LYS A 614 11.39 5.12 -14.84
CA LYS A 614 11.68 5.51 -16.24
C LYS A 614 10.40 5.54 -17.11
N ILE A 615 9.51 4.57 -16.92
CA ILE A 615 8.21 4.53 -17.61
C ILE A 615 7.36 5.74 -17.24
N ARG A 616 7.38 6.14 -15.97
CA ARG A 616 6.64 7.33 -15.48
C ARG A 616 7.20 8.65 -16.01
N GLU A 617 8.50 8.74 -16.30
CA GLU A 617 9.06 9.92 -16.98
C GLU A 617 8.43 10.15 -18.36
N ASP A 618 7.95 9.09 -19.02
CA ASP A 618 7.15 9.16 -20.26
C ASP A 618 5.65 9.42 -20.01
N LYS A 619 5.26 9.80 -18.79
CA LYS A 619 3.89 10.05 -18.34
C LYS A 619 2.95 8.85 -18.49
N LYS A 620 3.50 7.63 -18.54
CA LYS A 620 2.72 6.39 -18.53
C LYS A 620 2.38 5.95 -17.11
N LEU A 621 1.23 5.32 -16.97
CA LEU A 621 0.74 4.78 -15.71
C LEU A 621 1.40 3.44 -15.39
N ILE A 622 1.60 3.19 -14.11
CA ILE A 622 1.96 1.86 -13.58
C ILE A 622 0.74 1.39 -12.80
N VAL A 623 0.05 0.39 -13.32
CA VAL A 623 -1.23 -0.05 -12.76
C VAL A 623 -1.02 -1.27 -11.87
N TYR A 624 -1.57 -1.24 -10.67
CA TYR A 624 -1.70 -2.41 -9.82
C TYR A 624 -3.09 -3.04 -10.02
N ALA A 625 -3.13 -4.29 -10.45
CA ALA A 625 -4.36 -5.05 -10.71
C ALA A 625 -4.57 -6.13 -9.62
N PRO A 626 -5.47 -5.91 -8.63
CA PRO A 626 -5.60 -6.76 -7.44
C PRO A 626 -6.28 -8.11 -7.69
N TYR A 627 -7.03 -8.24 -8.79
CA TYR A 627 -7.70 -9.50 -9.16
C TYR A 627 -6.76 -10.47 -9.90
N ALA A 628 -5.60 -9.99 -10.33
CA ALA A 628 -4.48 -10.85 -10.69
C ALA A 628 -3.75 -11.24 -9.41
N CYS A 629 -3.66 -12.53 -9.11
CA CYS A 629 -3.13 -13.00 -7.84
C CYS A 629 -2.25 -14.24 -7.97
N PHE A 630 -1.10 -14.16 -7.31
CA PHE A 630 -0.10 -15.22 -7.26
C PHE A 630 0.44 -15.38 -5.83
N HIS A 631 0.85 -16.59 -5.48
CA HIS A 631 1.81 -16.77 -4.40
C HIS A 631 3.20 -16.42 -4.90
N HIS A 632 4.01 -15.81 -4.04
CA HIS A 632 5.45 -15.67 -4.26
C HIS A 632 6.19 -16.09 -3.00
N TYR A 633 6.97 -17.17 -3.12
CA TYR A 633 7.58 -17.85 -1.98
C TYR A 633 8.91 -17.22 -1.49
N GLU A 634 9.16 -15.98 -1.91
CA GLU A 634 10.26 -15.05 -1.63
C GLU A 634 11.49 -15.61 -0.91
N SER A 635 12.65 -15.44 -1.54
CA SER A 635 13.98 -15.76 -0.99
C SER A 635 14.27 -17.25 -0.81
N LYS A 636 13.43 -18.15 -1.34
CA LYS A 636 13.79 -19.57 -1.48
C LYS A 636 15.04 -19.74 -2.35
N SER A 637 15.14 -18.99 -3.44
CA SER A 637 16.25 -19.10 -4.41
C SER A 637 17.46 -18.20 -4.16
N ARG A 638 17.25 -17.02 -3.57
CA ARG A 638 18.31 -16.00 -3.38
C ARG A 638 19.05 -16.07 -2.03
N GLY A 639 18.38 -16.56 -0.98
CA GLY A 639 18.88 -16.46 0.41
C GLY A 639 18.91 -15.02 0.96
N ALA A 640 19.46 -14.84 2.17
CA ALA A 640 19.48 -13.56 2.87
C ALA A 640 20.57 -12.57 2.36
N GLU A 641 20.35 -11.28 2.61
CA GLU A 641 21.30 -10.18 2.36
C GLU A 641 22.25 -9.98 3.56
N ASP A 642 23.11 -10.95 3.83
CA ASP A 642 23.86 -11.07 5.10
C ASP A 642 25.40 -11.07 4.98
N THR A 643 25.94 -11.17 3.76
CA THR A 643 27.39 -11.11 3.51
C THR A 643 27.88 -9.66 3.31
N PRO A 644 29.11 -9.30 3.70
CA PRO A 644 29.65 -7.95 3.51
C PRO A 644 29.54 -7.41 2.08
N GLU A 645 29.82 -8.25 1.08
CA GLU A 645 29.79 -7.87 -0.34
C GLU A 645 28.36 -7.56 -0.81
N LYS A 646 27.38 -8.31 -0.31
CA LYS A 646 25.95 -8.11 -0.58
C LYS A 646 25.45 -6.80 0.05
N ILE A 647 25.86 -6.53 1.29
CA ILE A 647 25.55 -5.29 1.99
C ILE A 647 26.17 -4.09 1.26
N GLU A 648 27.44 -4.19 0.86
CA GLU A 648 28.12 -3.14 0.10
C GLU A 648 27.43 -2.87 -1.25
N ARG A 649 27.10 -3.93 -2.01
CA ARG A 649 26.31 -3.81 -3.24
C ARG A 649 24.97 -3.12 -2.98
N PHE A 650 24.23 -3.54 -1.96
CA PHE A 650 22.93 -2.95 -1.62
C PHE A 650 23.07 -1.45 -1.26
N ILE A 651 24.09 -1.07 -0.49
CA ILE A 651 24.37 0.34 -0.18
C ILE A 651 24.69 1.14 -1.46
N ASN A 652 25.45 0.57 -2.39
CA ASN A 652 25.75 1.22 -3.66
C ASN A 652 24.49 1.39 -4.52
N GLU A 653 23.61 0.38 -4.58
CA GLU A 653 22.32 0.46 -5.26
C GLU A 653 21.39 1.51 -4.62
N VAL A 654 21.34 1.59 -3.29
CA VAL A 654 20.62 2.64 -2.54
C VAL A 654 21.15 4.04 -2.93
N ASN A 655 22.47 4.23 -2.93
CA ASN A 655 23.08 5.52 -3.27
C ASN A 655 22.80 5.90 -4.74
N LEU A 656 22.87 4.94 -5.65
CA LEU A 656 22.55 5.14 -7.05
C LEU A 656 21.08 5.54 -7.23
N PHE A 657 20.14 4.82 -6.58
CA PHE A 657 18.72 5.11 -6.66
C PHE A 657 18.40 6.50 -6.13
N ASN A 658 18.90 6.83 -4.92
CA ASN A 658 18.71 8.15 -4.31
C ASN A 658 19.31 9.27 -5.15
N SER A 659 20.44 9.03 -5.81
CA SER A 659 21.04 10.01 -6.73
C SER A 659 20.20 10.19 -7.99
N LYS A 660 19.72 9.10 -8.59
CA LYS A 660 19.00 9.11 -9.86
C LYS A 660 17.60 9.70 -9.72
N TRP A 661 16.89 9.33 -8.65
CA TRP A 661 15.48 9.69 -8.42
C TRP A 661 15.28 10.73 -7.31
N ARG A 662 16.33 11.49 -6.99
CA ARG A 662 16.36 12.48 -5.89
C ARG A 662 15.15 13.41 -5.91
N SER A 663 14.86 14.01 -7.07
CA SER A 663 13.77 14.98 -7.19
C SER A 663 12.41 14.37 -6.89
N PHE A 664 12.19 13.11 -7.30
CA PHE A 664 10.94 12.41 -7.00
C PHE A 664 10.81 12.14 -5.50
N ILE A 665 11.88 11.62 -4.88
CA ILE A 665 11.92 11.31 -3.45
C ILE A 665 11.70 12.58 -2.60
N GLU A 666 12.31 13.71 -2.99
CA GLU A 666 12.15 14.99 -2.29
C GLU A 666 10.72 15.55 -2.40
N ASN A 667 10.05 15.34 -3.54
CA ASN A 667 8.66 15.74 -3.74
C ASN A 667 7.65 14.82 -3.01
N GLY A 668 8.02 13.56 -2.80
CA GLY A 668 7.15 12.55 -2.18
C GLY A 668 6.35 11.75 -3.20
N ASP A 669 5.93 10.55 -2.80
CA ASP A 669 5.13 9.66 -3.65
C ASP A 669 3.68 10.18 -3.77
N PRO A 670 3.18 10.49 -4.98
CA PRO A 670 1.83 11.03 -5.16
C PRO A 670 0.72 10.04 -4.74
N TYR A 671 1.03 8.74 -4.68
CA TYR A 671 0.06 7.72 -4.29
C TYR A 671 0.12 7.37 -2.79
N TYR A 672 0.89 8.12 -2.00
CA TYR A 672 0.98 7.99 -0.56
C TYR A 672 0.72 9.32 0.15
N ASN A 673 -0.42 9.42 0.84
CA ASN A 673 -0.82 10.65 1.51
C ASN A 673 0.23 11.08 2.56
N CYS A 674 0.59 12.36 2.57
CA CYS A 674 1.65 12.92 3.42
C CYS A 674 1.36 12.85 4.93
N ASN A 675 0.09 12.57 5.31
CA ASN A 675 -0.35 12.40 6.69
C ASN A 675 -0.02 11.00 7.26
N PHE A 676 0.38 10.07 6.40
CA PHE A 676 0.79 8.73 6.82
C PHE A 676 2.25 8.67 7.30
N SER A 677 2.53 7.64 8.09
CA SER A 677 3.84 7.37 8.65
C SER A 677 4.82 6.99 7.55
N LYS A 678 5.96 7.69 7.51
CA LYS A 678 7.12 7.39 6.66
C LYS A 678 7.92 6.15 7.11
N LYS A 679 7.46 5.44 8.14
CA LYS A 679 8.17 4.30 8.78
C LYS A 679 7.42 2.97 8.68
N HIS A 680 6.17 3.00 8.24
CA HIS A 680 5.29 1.85 8.22
C HIS A 680 4.48 1.82 6.94
N THR A 681 4.24 0.62 6.41
CA THR A 681 3.56 0.38 5.13
C THR A 681 2.05 0.23 5.26
N ASP A 682 1.49 0.50 6.44
CA ASP A 682 0.08 0.22 6.77
C ASP A 682 -0.83 1.44 6.80
N CYS A 683 -0.38 2.55 6.20
CA CYS A 683 -1.12 3.83 6.17
C CYS A 683 -1.54 4.32 7.57
N ARG A 684 -0.77 3.99 8.62
CA ARG A 684 -1.00 4.58 9.94
C ARG A 684 -0.57 6.04 9.96
N LEU A 685 -1.24 6.84 10.77
CA LEU A 685 -0.94 8.26 10.94
C LEU A 685 0.48 8.53 11.45
N ARG A 686 1.05 9.65 10.97
CA ARG A 686 2.38 10.17 11.34
C ARG A 686 2.40 10.81 12.73
#